data_AF-A0AAN8VBY2-F1
#
_entry.id   AF-A0AAN8VBY2-F1
#
_cell.length_a   1.000
_cell.length_b   1.000
_cell.length_c   1.000
_cell.angle_alpha   90.00
_cell.angle_beta   90.00
_cell.angle_gamma   90.00
#
_symmetry.space_group_name_H-M   'P 1'
#
loop_
_entity.id
_entity.type
_entity.pdbx_description
1 polymer ?
#
loop_
_entity_poly.entity_id
_entity_poly.type
_entity_poly.pdbx_seq_one_letter_code
_entity_poly.pdbx_strand_id
1 'polypeptide(L)'
;MLTLGTHLQELGQRDEYDEAAIESRSSKQGLPTPLYDISLLKRPTRTWLVSEAVMDVLTIALSILCLYVLFTLFKLLNKVWWTPLRIQRQMASQGIRGPPYKFLYGNTKEILKMRGISMHSPMELSSNDIFPRIFPHVPEWTKLYGENFLYWYGTQPQLLVTEPELIKDIFSRREKPKSDVFVKKLVGDGLIRANGEEWTKKRRLAVHAFNGDHLKGMIGAMIVSVKAMLDRWKEQEERDIEVYEEFRVLTSEVISRTAFGSSYLDGKNIFEKMIKMGLILSRNDFKIQIPVIRKLFRSGDDTEADKLGQSIRNNILEIVKSREEKVMAGEIDNYGNEFLGSLMKACHDPDETRRITEDDLVDECKTFYLAGHETTTSFLSWTMLLLAIHTDWQEKARKEVLELMGEQDPTADGISRMKTMSMIINESLRLYSPIASIPRTFEKGTTLKNITFPADIDVVVQPLSLHRNPQVWGEDVLLFKPERFAEGIGKATGNNNAAFLSFGWGPRTCVGMNFGTNEAKIALSMILQRYTFTLSPTYLSRREEHIRNDEQVGSHPIKKQSEYSRRMRKQDIPYHHHTETSKMCQETKCIRNYGSEFLGSFMNTYHDTDESKRITGADLIVEGKTFYLAGHETTTSFLSWTMLLSAMLPETITRRILTLLVPLRTTRRKNFLCWYGPQAELVVTDPKLVREILNKTNKGYEKGMIPAMVASTEALVKRWGFHDRKEIEVFEEFRLLTSEVISRTAFGSSYLEGQKMFEMLGTLSLIASRNKLKIRLPIIEKLLKSPDDIESDKLQQQIRDSILKMLRKREQKVRTGEADDFGSDFLGLFVKANDDPDETNRITVQDMVDECKTFYFAGHETLSNLLSWKVFLLALDKDWQAKARKEVLDLFGLQNPNLEGIARMKTMDMITNESIRLYKPAEMVSRQVKREVQQGKLTIPTNVHLRIIPLASHHDPQIWGEDVHLFKPDRFAEGVSKATNNNPAAFMPFGLGPRICVGLNFAMIEAKIALSMIQQHYDLTLTPNYIHSPIKLLTLRPQYGVQVILQAL
;
A
#
# COMPACT_ATOMS: atom_id res chain seq x y z
N MET A 1 47.68 28.16 20.82
CA MET A 1 46.86 28.35 22.04
C MET A 1 47.48 27.42 23.08
N LEU A 2 48.54 27.81 23.80
CA LEU A 2 48.87 29.14 24.38
C LEU A 2 47.86 29.58 25.45
N THR A 3 48.41 29.95 26.59
CA THR A 3 47.80 30.33 27.88
C THR A 3 47.28 31.77 27.92
N LEU A 4 46.60 32.14 29.01
CA LEU A 4 46.35 33.54 29.39
C LEU A 4 46.17 33.65 30.93
N GLY A 5 46.66 34.75 31.54
CA GLY A 5 46.73 34.99 33.00
C GLY A 5 48.09 34.60 33.60
N THR A 6 49.13 35.43 33.75
CA THR A 6 49.30 36.79 34.37
C THR A 6 48.87 36.83 35.85
N HIS A 7 49.65 37.35 36.81
CA HIS A 7 50.93 38.10 36.80
C HIS A 7 51.54 38.12 38.23
N LEU A 8 52.87 38.27 38.40
CA LEU A 8 53.56 39.18 39.39
C LEU A 8 55.02 38.79 39.77
N GLN A 9 55.87 39.82 39.74
CA GLN A 9 57.10 40.17 40.49
C GLN A 9 58.02 39.13 41.20
N GLU A 10 59.28 39.12 40.72
CA GLU A 10 60.52 39.57 41.42
C GLU A 10 61.64 38.62 41.90
N LEU A 11 62.86 38.97 41.42
CA LEU A 11 64.21 38.90 42.00
C LEU A 11 64.79 37.52 42.40
N GLY A 12 65.98 37.18 41.87
CA GLY A 12 66.64 35.90 42.19
C GLY A 12 68.11 35.64 41.80
N GLN A 13 68.74 36.44 40.93
CA GLN A 13 70.19 36.39 40.57
C GLN A 13 70.76 35.13 39.83
N ARG A 14 71.53 35.43 38.76
CA ARG A 14 72.85 34.87 38.40
C ARG A 14 72.98 33.41 37.88
N ASP A 15 73.88 33.08 36.93
CA ASP A 15 74.83 33.90 36.15
C ASP A 15 75.08 33.35 34.71
N GLU A 16 75.24 34.29 33.77
CA GLU A 16 76.23 34.40 32.66
C GLU A 16 76.50 33.32 31.55
N TYR A 17 76.47 33.84 30.30
CA TYR A 17 77.38 33.64 29.14
C TYR A 17 77.59 32.26 28.43
N ASP A 18 77.93 32.21 27.13
CA ASP A 18 77.51 33.03 25.96
C ASP A 18 77.86 32.33 24.60
N GLU A 19 77.48 32.98 23.49
CA GLU A 19 78.07 32.99 22.14
C GLU A 19 78.59 31.70 21.43
N ALA A 20 77.80 31.30 20.41
CA ALA A 20 78.15 31.40 18.97
C ALA A 20 79.21 30.49 18.25
N ALA A 21 78.96 30.40 16.93
CA ALA A 21 79.92 30.41 15.82
C ALA A 21 80.70 29.15 15.35
N ILE A 22 80.33 28.75 14.12
CA ILE A 22 81.23 28.48 12.96
C ILE A 22 81.89 27.10 12.80
N GLU A 23 82.04 26.78 11.52
CA GLU A 23 82.44 25.54 10.84
C GLU A 23 83.87 25.04 11.14
N SER A 24 84.07 23.72 11.20
CA SER A 24 84.64 22.94 10.07
C SER A 24 85.51 21.73 10.46
N ARG A 25 85.54 20.74 9.54
CA ARG A 25 86.62 19.76 9.25
C ARG A 25 87.28 18.91 10.37
N SER A 26 87.15 17.58 10.14
CA SER A 26 88.25 16.59 10.08
C SER A 26 88.46 15.58 11.23
N SER A 27 88.28 14.31 10.84
CA SER A 27 89.14 13.14 11.13
C SER A 27 89.30 12.52 12.54
N LYS A 28 88.90 11.24 12.59
CA LYS A 28 89.58 10.08 13.23
C LYS A 28 89.64 9.96 14.78
N GLN A 29 89.25 8.75 15.23
CA GLN A 29 89.73 8.01 16.44
C GLN A 29 89.49 8.70 17.80
N GLY A 30 89.03 8.05 18.87
CA GLY A 30 88.77 6.65 19.20
C GLY A 30 88.80 6.50 20.75
N LEU A 31 88.77 5.26 21.28
CA LEU A 31 88.97 4.95 22.72
C LEU A 31 87.82 5.37 23.68
N PRO A 32 87.73 4.85 24.94
CA PRO A 32 86.48 4.19 25.38
C PRO A 32 85.83 4.68 26.69
N THR A 33 84.68 4.08 27.01
CA THR A 33 83.93 4.21 28.27
C THR A 33 84.40 3.23 29.37
N PRO A 34 84.46 3.65 30.65
CA PRO A 34 84.47 2.75 31.81
C PRO A 34 83.05 2.33 32.25
N LEU A 35 82.96 1.31 33.11
CA LEU A 35 81.71 0.80 33.70
C LEU A 35 81.28 1.59 34.95
N TYR A 36 80.03 1.42 35.39
CA TYR A 36 79.75 0.93 36.76
C TYR A 36 78.36 0.25 36.84
N ASP A 37 78.18 -0.61 37.85
CA ASP A 37 77.05 -1.54 38.04
C ASP A 37 76.07 -1.06 39.13
N ILE A 38 74.76 -1.35 38.97
CA ILE A 38 73.74 -1.25 40.02
C ILE A 38 72.74 -2.42 39.90
N SER A 39 73.07 -3.54 40.54
CA SER A 39 72.19 -4.72 40.61
C SER A 39 71.08 -4.59 41.67
N LEU A 40 70.06 -3.74 41.47
CA LEU A 40 69.01 -3.55 42.49
C LEU A 40 67.62 -3.10 41.96
N LEU A 41 66.81 -4.02 41.40
CA LEU A 41 65.33 -3.91 41.34
C LEU A 41 64.59 -5.17 40.80
N LYS A 42 64.70 -6.32 41.48
CA LYS A 42 63.81 -7.48 41.19
C LYS A 42 62.43 -7.32 41.84
N ARG A 43 61.46 -6.77 41.10
CA ARG A 43 60.01 -6.98 41.33
C ARG A 43 59.30 -7.24 40.00
N PRO A 44 58.64 -8.39 39.79
CA PRO A 44 57.85 -8.61 38.58
C PRO A 44 56.63 -7.67 38.58
N THR A 45 56.47 -6.89 37.52
CA THR A 45 55.37 -5.93 37.42
C THR A 45 54.05 -6.67 37.12
N ARG A 46 53.06 -6.46 37.99
CA ARG A 46 51.73 -7.10 37.96
C ARG A 46 50.93 -6.86 36.68
N THR A 47 51.43 -6.01 35.78
CA THR A 47 50.84 -5.63 34.49
C THR A 47 51.00 -6.68 33.39
N TRP A 48 52.06 -7.50 33.41
CA TRP A 48 52.32 -8.47 32.33
C TRP A 48 51.31 -9.64 32.33
N LEU A 49 51.06 -10.26 33.47
CA LEU A 49 50.07 -11.35 33.62
C LEU A 49 48.64 -10.95 33.25
N VAL A 50 48.30 -9.66 33.36
CA VAL A 50 46.99 -9.14 32.95
C VAL A 50 46.90 -9.02 31.42
N SER A 51 48.04 -8.88 30.71
CA SER A 51 48.06 -8.80 29.25
C SER A 51 47.75 -10.15 28.59
N GLU A 52 48.37 -11.23 29.05
CA GLU A 52 48.15 -12.58 28.50
C GLU A 52 46.71 -13.04 28.74
N ALA A 53 46.22 -12.95 29.99
CA ALA A 53 44.85 -13.34 30.33
C ALA A 53 43.77 -12.55 29.54
N VAL A 54 44.03 -11.30 29.17
CA VAL A 54 43.14 -10.50 28.32
C VAL A 54 43.19 -10.96 26.86
N MET A 55 44.36 -11.36 26.35
CA MET A 55 44.52 -11.93 25.00
C MET A 55 43.89 -13.32 24.88
N ASP A 56 43.98 -14.15 25.92
CA ASP A 56 43.32 -15.47 25.98
C ASP A 56 41.79 -15.31 25.99
N VAL A 57 41.25 -14.40 26.82
CA VAL A 57 39.81 -14.10 26.83
C VAL A 57 39.34 -13.53 25.48
N LEU A 58 40.15 -12.70 24.81
CA LEU A 58 39.84 -12.18 23.47
C LEU A 58 39.84 -13.28 22.40
N THR A 59 40.83 -14.17 22.39
CA THR A 59 40.92 -15.26 21.41
C THR A 59 39.83 -16.31 21.62
N ILE A 60 39.47 -16.62 22.87
CA ILE A 60 38.29 -17.45 23.21
C ILE A 60 37.00 -16.79 22.72
N ALA A 61 36.79 -15.50 23.00
CA ALA A 61 35.59 -14.77 22.57
C ALA A 61 35.46 -14.70 21.03
N LEU A 62 36.57 -14.44 20.32
CA LEU A 62 36.62 -14.46 18.86
C LEU A 62 36.36 -15.87 18.29
N SER A 63 36.86 -16.92 18.94
CA SER A 63 36.62 -18.31 18.53
C SER A 63 35.14 -18.70 18.69
N ILE A 64 34.51 -18.33 19.80
CA ILE A 64 33.07 -18.53 20.03
C ILE A 64 32.24 -17.77 18.98
N LEU A 65 32.63 -16.52 18.66
CA LEU A 65 31.98 -15.73 17.62
C LEU A 65 32.12 -16.37 16.23
N CYS A 66 33.30 -16.87 15.86
CA CYS A 66 33.52 -17.60 14.61
C CYS A 66 32.68 -18.88 14.53
N LEU A 67 32.61 -19.67 15.60
CA LEU A 67 31.77 -20.87 15.65
C LEU A 67 30.28 -20.53 15.50
N TYR A 68 29.81 -19.45 16.11
CA TYR A 68 28.43 -18.96 15.95
C TYR A 68 28.15 -18.46 14.51
N VAL A 69 29.10 -17.76 13.88
CA VAL A 69 28.99 -17.34 12.47
C VAL A 69 28.97 -18.55 11.53
N LEU A 70 29.84 -19.54 11.73
CA LEU A 70 29.85 -20.78 10.94
C LEU A 70 28.55 -21.58 11.11
N PHE A 71 28.04 -21.71 12.34
CA PHE A 71 26.78 -22.40 12.63
C PHE A 71 25.56 -21.70 12.04
N THR A 72 25.52 -20.36 12.07
CA THR A 72 24.44 -19.58 11.44
C THR A 72 24.53 -19.58 9.91
N LEU A 73 25.73 -19.58 9.33
CA LEU A 73 25.96 -19.77 7.90
C LEU A 73 25.54 -21.17 7.44
N PHE A 74 25.88 -22.22 8.20
CA PHE A 74 25.44 -23.60 7.93
C PHE A 74 23.91 -23.73 8.00
N LYS A 75 23.27 -23.17 9.05
CA LYS A 75 21.80 -23.12 9.15
C LYS A 75 21.16 -22.35 7.99
N LEU A 76 21.79 -21.26 7.53
CA LEU A 76 21.33 -20.52 6.36
C LEU A 76 21.42 -21.40 5.11
N LEU A 77 22.59 -21.95 4.79
CA LEU A 77 22.81 -22.86 3.65
C LEU A 77 21.86 -24.06 3.67
N ASN A 78 21.64 -24.68 4.82
CA ASN A 78 20.69 -25.78 4.96
C ASN A 78 19.26 -25.34 4.58
N LYS A 79 18.83 -24.13 4.98
CA LYS A 79 17.50 -23.60 4.66
C LYS A 79 17.37 -23.06 3.22
N VAL A 80 18.43 -22.48 2.65
CA VAL A 80 18.37 -21.82 1.32
C VAL A 80 18.88 -22.67 0.16
N TRP A 81 19.54 -23.81 0.43
CA TRP A 81 20.07 -24.73 -0.58
C TRP A 81 19.58 -26.17 -0.39
N TRP A 82 19.92 -26.80 0.74
CA TRP A 82 19.67 -28.23 0.95
C TRP A 82 18.19 -28.58 1.12
N THR A 83 17.45 -27.80 1.92
CA THR A 83 16.02 -28.07 2.18
C THR A 83 15.17 -27.98 0.90
N PRO A 84 15.30 -26.94 0.05
CA PRO A 84 14.64 -26.92 -1.25
C PRO A 84 14.94 -28.13 -2.13
N LEU A 85 16.22 -28.48 -2.31
CA LEU A 85 16.63 -29.60 -3.16
C LEU A 85 16.16 -30.96 -2.61
N ARG A 86 16.13 -31.14 -1.28
CA ARG A 86 15.58 -32.34 -0.65
C ARG A 86 14.08 -32.48 -0.92
N ILE A 87 13.32 -31.40 -0.74
CA ILE A 87 11.87 -31.38 -1.01
C ILE A 87 11.59 -31.63 -2.49
N GLN A 88 12.34 -31.00 -3.41
CA GLN A 88 12.18 -31.24 -4.85
C GLN A 88 12.39 -32.72 -5.21
N ARG A 89 13.42 -33.37 -4.65
CA ARG A 89 13.68 -34.81 -4.85
C ARG A 89 12.57 -35.69 -4.25
N GLN A 90 12.09 -35.36 -3.05
CA GLN A 90 11.03 -36.12 -2.38
C GLN A 90 9.67 -36.02 -3.11
N MET A 91 9.33 -34.86 -3.68
CA MET A 91 8.12 -34.74 -4.51
C MET A 91 8.28 -35.48 -5.84
N ALA A 92 9.46 -35.35 -6.50
CA ALA A 92 9.74 -36.02 -7.76
C ALA A 92 9.73 -37.57 -7.64
N SER A 93 10.16 -38.13 -6.51
CA SER A 93 10.05 -39.58 -6.25
C SER A 93 8.61 -40.08 -6.08
N GLN A 94 7.65 -39.17 -5.92
CA GLN A 94 6.21 -39.44 -5.81
C GLN A 94 5.47 -39.04 -7.10
N GLY A 95 6.18 -38.87 -8.21
CA GLY A 95 5.65 -38.47 -9.51
C GLY A 95 5.44 -36.95 -9.69
N ILE A 96 5.37 -36.18 -8.61
CA ILE A 96 5.09 -34.74 -8.65
C ILE A 96 6.34 -33.96 -9.08
N ARG A 97 6.32 -33.46 -10.32
CA ARG A 97 7.40 -32.69 -10.94
C ARG A 97 7.12 -31.18 -10.84
N GLY A 98 7.93 -30.37 -11.51
CA GLY A 98 7.82 -28.91 -11.52
C GLY A 98 9.12 -28.22 -11.96
N PRO A 99 9.09 -26.90 -12.16
CA PRO A 99 10.27 -26.15 -12.60
C PRO A 99 11.38 -26.18 -11.53
N PRO A 100 12.67 -26.33 -11.94
CA PRO A 100 13.75 -26.56 -10.99
C PRO A 100 13.97 -25.37 -10.05
N TYR A 101 14.30 -25.67 -8.79
CA TYR A 101 14.67 -24.67 -7.80
C TYR A 101 15.95 -23.92 -8.23
N LYS A 102 15.85 -22.59 -8.35
CA LYS A 102 17.00 -21.70 -8.61
C LYS A 102 17.41 -21.06 -7.28
N PHE A 103 18.70 -21.11 -6.95
CA PHE A 103 19.21 -20.68 -5.64
C PHE A 103 18.71 -19.29 -5.23
N LEU A 104 18.23 -19.17 -3.99
CA LEU A 104 17.64 -17.99 -3.34
C LEU A 104 16.32 -17.48 -3.97
N TYR A 105 16.21 -17.49 -5.30
CA TYR A 105 15.11 -16.85 -6.04
C TYR A 105 13.94 -17.78 -6.36
N GLY A 106 14.11 -19.11 -6.27
CA GLY A 106 13.08 -20.07 -6.70
C GLY A 106 12.69 -19.83 -8.16
N ASN A 107 11.38 -19.80 -8.43
CA ASN A 107 10.87 -19.39 -9.74
C ASN A 107 10.32 -17.95 -9.72
N THR A 108 10.45 -17.22 -8.62
CA THR A 108 9.83 -15.90 -8.39
C THR A 108 10.16 -14.87 -9.48
N LYS A 109 11.41 -14.82 -9.97
CA LYS A 109 11.81 -13.93 -11.07
C LYS A 109 11.11 -14.27 -12.40
N GLU A 110 10.83 -15.54 -12.62
CA GLU A 110 10.20 -16.07 -13.84
C GLU A 110 8.70 -15.79 -13.82
N ILE A 111 8.05 -16.05 -12.68
CA ILE A 111 6.66 -15.70 -12.42
C ILE A 111 6.43 -14.19 -12.53
N LEU A 112 7.33 -13.36 -12.01
CA LEU A 112 7.26 -11.91 -12.17
C LEU A 112 7.46 -11.46 -13.62
N LYS A 113 8.29 -12.15 -14.42
CA LYS A 113 8.41 -11.86 -15.87
C LYS A 113 7.10 -12.21 -16.59
N MET A 114 6.56 -13.40 -16.35
CA MET A 114 5.30 -13.88 -16.95
C MET A 114 4.13 -12.98 -16.57
N ARG A 115 3.98 -12.61 -15.28
CA ARG A 115 2.98 -11.65 -14.80
C ARG A 115 3.23 -10.21 -15.26
N GLY A 116 4.46 -9.87 -15.63
CA GLY A 116 4.73 -8.63 -16.35
C GLY A 116 4.03 -8.66 -17.71
N ILE A 117 4.33 -9.68 -18.52
CA ILE A 117 3.81 -9.83 -19.89
C ILE A 117 2.27 -9.94 -19.88
N SER A 118 1.69 -10.84 -19.07
CA SER A 118 0.24 -11.11 -19.07
C SER A 118 -0.63 -9.93 -18.63
N MET A 119 -0.04 -8.91 -18.01
CA MET A 119 -0.73 -7.74 -17.47
C MET A 119 -0.48 -6.45 -18.29
N HIS A 120 0.31 -6.48 -19.36
CA HIS A 120 0.54 -5.28 -20.20
C HIS A 120 -0.64 -5.01 -21.14
N SER A 121 -1.00 -5.96 -22.00
CA SER A 121 -2.10 -5.80 -22.96
C SER A 121 -3.48 -6.05 -22.33
N PRO A 122 -4.58 -5.54 -22.90
CA PRO A 122 -5.95 -5.78 -22.43
C PRO A 122 -6.38 -7.26 -22.60
N MET A 123 -7.64 -7.57 -22.23
CA MET A 123 -8.30 -8.84 -22.55
C MET A 123 -9.45 -8.63 -23.54
N GLU A 124 -9.78 -9.70 -24.28
CA GLU A 124 -11.05 -9.76 -24.99
C GLU A 124 -12.21 -9.83 -24.02
N LEU A 125 -13.21 -9.00 -24.28
CA LEU A 125 -14.29 -8.71 -23.35
C LEU A 125 -15.17 -9.95 -23.12
N SER A 126 -15.55 -10.58 -24.23
CA SER A 126 -16.26 -11.86 -24.30
C SER A 126 -15.49 -13.07 -23.75
N SER A 127 -14.23 -12.89 -23.32
CA SER A 127 -13.42 -13.96 -22.72
C SER A 127 -13.45 -13.89 -21.20
N ASN A 128 -14.26 -14.75 -20.59
CA ASN A 128 -14.22 -14.94 -19.14
C ASN A 128 -12.92 -15.65 -18.67
N ASP A 129 -11.93 -15.97 -19.53
CA ASP A 129 -10.70 -16.66 -19.11
C ASP A 129 -9.63 -15.75 -18.49
N ILE A 130 -9.94 -15.19 -17.32
CA ILE A 130 -9.01 -14.34 -16.56
C ILE A 130 -7.88 -15.13 -15.87
N PHE A 131 -7.90 -16.46 -15.91
CA PHE A 131 -6.96 -17.29 -15.15
C PHE A 131 -5.50 -17.22 -15.67
N PRO A 132 -5.23 -17.36 -16.99
CA PRO A 132 -3.92 -17.09 -17.56
C PRO A 132 -3.44 -15.65 -17.36
N ARG A 133 -4.33 -14.65 -17.23
CA ARG A 133 -3.94 -13.26 -16.92
C ARG A 133 -3.36 -13.14 -15.51
N ILE A 134 -4.07 -13.67 -14.51
CA ILE A 134 -3.71 -13.56 -13.09
C ILE A 134 -2.53 -14.48 -12.71
N PHE A 135 -2.52 -15.71 -13.22
CA PHE A 135 -1.53 -16.74 -12.90
C PHE A 135 -0.90 -17.38 -14.16
N PRO A 136 -0.25 -16.62 -15.06
CA PRO A 136 0.24 -17.11 -16.37
C PRO A 136 1.18 -18.31 -16.29
N HIS A 137 1.97 -18.39 -15.22
CA HIS A 137 2.88 -19.50 -14.96
C HIS A 137 2.16 -20.82 -14.71
N VAL A 138 0.89 -20.82 -14.27
CA VAL A 138 0.16 -22.04 -13.95
C VAL A 138 -0.26 -22.82 -15.19
N PRO A 139 -1.03 -22.29 -16.17
CA PRO A 139 -1.36 -23.06 -17.37
C PRO A 139 -0.12 -23.43 -18.20
N GLU A 140 0.92 -22.60 -18.20
CA GLU A 140 2.24 -22.92 -18.78
C GLU A 140 2.86 -24.16 -18.12
N TRP A 141 2.91 -24.20 -16.79
CA TRP A 141 3.54 -25.30 -16.05
C TRP A 141 2.65 -26.54 -15.91
N THR A 142 1.32 -26.41 -15.93
CA THR A 142 0.39 -27.54 -16.00
C THR A 142 0.64 -28.37 -17.27
N LYS A 143 0.84 -27.71 -18.42
CA LYS A 143 1.20 -28.37 -19.70
C LYS A 143 2.54 -29.11 -19.65
N LEU A 144 3.49 -28.67 -18.82
CA LEU A 144 4.85 -29.20 -18.74
C LEU A 144 5.06 -30.25 -17.64
N TYR A 145 4.29 -30.19 -16.55
CA TYR A 145 4.52 -30.99 -15.34
C TYR A 145 3.29 -31.73 -14.81
N GLY A 146 2.10 -31.52 -15.39
CA GLY A 146 0.83 -32.14 -14.99
C GLY A 146 -0.03 -31.28 -14.07
N GLU A 147 -1.21 -31.80 -13.71
CA GLU A 147 -2.25 -31.10 -12.93
C GLU A 147 -1.83 -30.67 -11.52
N ASN A 148 -0.91 -31.41 -10.89
CA ASN A 148 -0.28 -31.04 -9.61
C ASN A 148 1.23 -30.90 -9.80
N PHE A 149 1.81 -29.74 -9.47
CA PHE A 149 3.25 -29.50 -9.62
C PHE A 149 3.84 -28.65 -8.48
N LEU A 150 5.14 -28.82 -8.26
CA LEU A 150 5.92 -28.12 -7.23
C LEU A 150 6.69 -26.92 -7.83
N TYR A 151 6.48 -25.72 -7.28
CA TYR A 151 7.18 -24.49 -7.65
C TYR A 151 7.63 -23.70 -6.42
N TRP A 152 8.35 -22.59 -6.62
CA TRP A 152 9.12 -21.94 -5.55
C TRP A 152 8.92 -20.42 -5.47
N TYR A 153 8.46 -19.95 -4.31
CA TYR A 153 8.47 -18.53 -3.92
C TYR A 153 9.71 -18.24 -3.07
N GLY A 154 10.77 -17.73 -3.70
CA GLY A 154 12.10 -17.68 -3.09
C GLY A 154 12.54 -19.08 -2.68
N THR A 155 12.68 -19.30 -1.37
CA THR A 155 13.05 -20.60 -0.78
C THR A 155 11.86 -21.44 -0.33
N GLN A 156 10.63 -20.91 -0.42
CA GLN A 156 9.42 -21.54 0.10
C GLN A 156 8.74 -22.39 -0.99
N PRO A 157 8.58 -23.71 -0.78
CA PRO A 157 7.90 -24.58 -1.75
C PRO A 157 6.40 -24.33 -1.75
N GLN A 158 5.84 -24.18 -2.94
CA GLN A 158 4.42 -24.13 -3.24
C GLN A 158 4.07 -25.38 -4.06
N LEU A 159 3.09 -26.17 -3.61
CA LEU A 159 2.56 -27.30 -4.33
C LEU A 159 1.15 -26.95 -4.81
N LEU A 160 0.97 -26.78 -6.12
CA LEU A 160 -0.38 -26.63 -6.67
C LEU A 160 -1.10 -27.97 -6.59
N VAL A 161 -2.35 -27.96 -6.13
CA VAL A 161 -3.26 -29.11 -6.19
C VAL A 161 -4.57 -28.70 -6.86
N THR A 162 -4.99 -29.47 -7.86
CA THR A 162 -6.20 -29.23 -8.65
C THR A 162 -7.20 -30.40 -8.61
N GLU A 163 -6.76 -31.61 -8.23
CA GLU A 163 -7.62 -32.80 -8.06
C GLU A 163 -8.78 -32.59 -7.05
N PRO A 164 -10.06 -32.62 -7.47
CA PRO A 164 -11.20 -32.35 -6.57
C PRO A 164 -11.28 -33.28 -5.34
N GLU A 165 -10.96 -34.56 -5.50
CA GLU A 165 -10.99 -35.53 -4.41
C GLU A 165 -9.78 -35.43 -3.47
N LEU A 166 -8.66 -34.82 -3.89
CA LEU A 166 -7.52 -34.54 -2.99
C LEU A 166 -7.72 -33.21 -2.25
N ILE A 167 -8.28 -32.21 -2.93
CA ILE A 167 -8.76 -30.95 -2.35
C ILE A 167 -9.72 -31.20 -1.18
N LYS A 168 -10.68 -32.10 -1.38
CA LYS A 168 -11.65 -32.56 -0.38
C LYS A 168 -10.98 -33.14 0.88
N ASP A 169 -9.97 -34.00 0.74
CA ASP A 169 -9.23 -34.53 1.89
C ASP A 169 -8.41 -33.45 2.61
N ILE A 170 -7.76 -32.55 1.87
CA ILE A 170 -7.00 -31.41 2.43
C ILE A 170 -7.93 -30.46 3.19
N PHE A 171 -9.12 -30.17 2.65
CA PHE A 171 -10.06 -29.20 3.22
C PHE A 171 -10.99 -29.81 4.28
N SER A 172 -11.09 -31.15 4.39
CA SER A 172 -11.78 -31.84 5.49
C SER A 172 -11.17 -31.56 6.85
N ARG A 173 -9.91 -31.13 6.87
CA ARG A 173 -9.10 -30.96 8.07
C ARG A 173 -9.07 -29.51 8.56
N ARG A 174 -8.33 -29.24 9.65
CA ARG A 174 -8.37 -27.96 10.39
C ARG A 174 -7.12 -27.08 10.23
N GLU A 175 -6.11 -27.53 9.48
CA GLU A 175 -4.85 -26.83 9.23
C GLU A 175 -5.11 -25.43 8.63
N LYS A 176 -4.12 -24.56 8.83
CA LYS A 176 -4.09 -23.17 8.35
C LYS A 176 -2.93 -23.01 7.36
N PRO A 177 -2.84 -21.91 6.61
CA PRO A 177 -1.60 -21.56 5.93
C PRO A 177 -0.52 -21.11 6.92
N LYS A 178 0.72 -21.14 6.42
CA LYS A 178 1.97 -20.88 7.13
C LYS A 178 1.91 -19.58 7.92
N SER A 179 2.55 -19.52 9.10
CA SER A 179 2.58 -18.27 9.87
C SER A 179 3.51 -17.25 9.21
N ASP A 180 2.91 -16.56 8.25
CA ASP A 180 3.51 -15.66 7.33
C ASP A 180 3.06 -14.24 7.79
N VAL A 181 4.00 -13.68 8.53
CA VAL A 181 4.07 -12.66 9.60
C VAL A 181 3.62 -11.16 9.29
N PHE A 182 2.85 -10.80 8.22
CA PHE A 182 2.47 -9.44 7.60
C PHE A 182 0.95 -9.21 7.42
N VAL A 183 0.28 -10.14 6.73
CA VAL A 183 -1.18 -10.28 6.77
C VAL A 183 -1.48 -10.56 8.26
N LYS A 184 -0.60 -11.32 8.92
CA LYS A 184 -0.19 -11.06 10.31
C LYS A 184 0.28 -9.58 10.60
N LYS A 185 -0.47 -8.80 11.42
CA LYS A 185 -0.80 -7.33 11.59
C LYS A 185 -2.06 -6.72 10.91
N LEU A 186 -2.91 -7.49 10.24
CA LEU A 186 -4.06 -7.01 9.45
C LEU A 186 -5.51 -7.42 9.98
N VAL A 187 -5.98 -8.68 9.97
CA VAL A 187 -7.19 -9.25 10.69
C VAL A 187 -7.00 -9.80 12.13
N GLY A 188 -6.01 -9.35 12.88
CA GLY A 188 -5.69 -9.99 14.16
C GLY A 188 -5.26 -11.49 14.17
N ASP A 189 -4.87 -12.09 15.29
CA ASP A 189 -4.72 -13.56 15.50
C ASP A 189 -6.12 -14.26 15.51
N GLY A 190 -7.04 -13.74 14.70
CA GLY A 190 -8.46 -14.11 14.69
C GLY A 190 -8.75 -15.43 13.98
N LEU A 191 -10.06 -15.72 13.87
CA LEU A 191 -10.72 -16.95 13.44
C LEU A 191 -10.02 -17.70 12.31
N ILE A 192 -9.43 -16.99 11.36
CA ILE A 192 -8.96 -17.61 10.13
C ILE A 192 -7.51 -18.13 10.25
N ARG A 193 -6.79 -17.79 11.34
CA ARG A 193 -5.45 -18.33 11.70
C ARG A 193 -5.34 -18.89 13.11
N ALA A 194 -6.33 -18.63 13.95
CA ALA A 194 -6.55 -19.45 15.12
C ALA A 194 -6.50 -20.94 14.71
N ASN A 195 -5.90 -21.77 15.54
CA ASN A 195 -5.77 -23.23 15.36
C ASN A 195 -6.37 -23.93 16.59
N GLY A 196 -6.67 -25.22 16.47
CA GLY A 196 -7.08 -26.06 17.60
C GLY A 196 -8.31 -25.54 18.35
N GLU A 197 -8.13 -25.29 19.65
CA GLU A 197 -9.18 -24.87 20.57
C GLU A 197 -9.57 -23.41 20.38
N GLU A 198 -8.60 -22.50 20.30
CA GLU A 198 -8.80 -21.07 19.98
C GLU A 198 -9.64 -20.87 18.71
N TRP A 199 -9.35 -21.68 17.69
CA TRP A 199 -10.16 -21.69 16.47
C TRP A 199 -11.61 -22.06 16.72
N THR A 200 -11.83 -23.07 17.55
CA THR A 200 -13.15 -23.62 17.86
C THR A 200 -13.96 -22.63 18.71
N LYS A 201 -13.31 -21.91 19.63
CA LYS A 201 -13.87 -20.83 20.45
C LYS A 201 -14.31 -19.64 19.60
N LYS A 202 -13.38 -19.06 18.82
CA LYS A 202 -13.63 -17.93 17.92
C LYS A 202 -14.69 -18.25 16.85
N ARG A 203 -14.66 -19.46 16.28
CA ARG A 203 -15.68 -19.90 15.29
C ARG A 203 -17.07 -20.05 15.91
N ARG A 204 -17.20 -20.44 17.18
CA ARG A 204 -18.49 -20.55 17.86
C ARG A 204 -19.19 -19.19 17.97
N LEU A 205 -18.45 -18.15 18.39
CA LEU A 205 -18.95 -16.77 18.48
C LEU A 205 -19.41 -16.25 17.11
N ALA A 206 -18.59 -16.43 16.08
CA ALA A 206 -18.95 -16.03 14.72
C ALA A 206 -20.17 -16.80 14.16
N VAL A 207 -20.23 -18.12 14.31
CA VAL A 207 -21.36 -18.93 13.82
C VAL A 207 -22.66 -18.59 14.56
N HIS A 208 -22.59 -18.15 15.82
CA HIS A 208 -23.75 -17.66 16.54
C HIS A 208 -24.27 -16.34 15.94
N ALA A 209 -23.43 -15.32 15.83
CA ALA A 209 -23.84 -13.99 15.36
C ALA A 209 -24.32 -13.94 13.89
N PHE A 210 -23.85 -14.88 13.05
CA PHE A 210 -24.26 -15.00 11.64
C PHE A 210 -25.20 -16.21 11.39
N ASN A 211 -25.94 -16.65 12.41
CA ASN A 211 -26.96 -17.70 12.26
C ASN A 211 -28.22 -17.20 11.52
N GLY A 212 -29.10 -18.13 11.12
CA GLY A 212 -30.29 -17.82 10.31
C GLY A 212 -31.28 -16.84 10.92
N ASP A 213 -31.38 -16.73 12.25
CA ASP A 213 -32.34 -15.86 12.92
C ASP A 213 -31.77 -14.45 13.19
N HIS A 214 -30.48 -14.34 13.56
CA HIS A 214 -29.80 -13.04 13.54
C HIS A 214 -29.78 -12.47 12.12
N LEU A 215 -29.52 -13.30 11.09
CA LEU A 215 -29.57 -12.87 9.70
C LEU A 215 -30.94 -12.33 9.27
N LYS A 216 -32.06 -12.85 9.79
CA LYS A 216 -33.40 -12.27 9.55
C LYS A 216 -33.50 -10.85 10.13
N GLY A 217 -33.02 -10.65 11.36
CA GLY A 217 -32.97 -9.33 12.00
C GLY A 217 -32.09 -8.33 11.24
N MET A 218 -31.02 -8.81 10.60
CA MET A 218 -30.13 -7.99 9.76
C MET A 218 -30.78 -7.50 8.46
N ILE A 219 -31.85 -8.14 7.96
CA ILE A 219 -32.50 -7.77 6.68
C ILE A 219 -33.02 -6.33 6.70
N GLY A 220 -33.64 -5.88 7.80
CA GLY A 220 -34.12 -4.51 7.91
C GLY A 220 -32.99 -3.48 7.85
N ALA A 221 -31.87 -3.76 8.52
CA ALA A 221 -30.66 -2.94 8.42
C ALA A 221 -30.07 -3.00 7.01
N MET A 222 -30.01 -4.17 6.36
CA MET A 222 -29.62 -4.32 4.96
C MET A 222 -30.48 -3.42 4.07
N ILE A 223 -31.82 -3.52 4.11
CA ILE A 223 -32.75 -2.72 3.29
C ILE A 223 -32.67 -1.22 3.56
N VAL A 224 -32.66 -0.77 4.83
CA VAL A 224 -32.54 0.66 5.17
C VAL A 224 -31.24 1.23 4.63
N SER A 225 -30.19 0.43 4.73
CA SER A 225 -28.93 0.78 4.14
C SER A 225 -29.07 0.77 2.62
N VAL A 226 -29.68 -0.24 2.01
CA VAL A 226 -29.94 -0.26 0.57
C VAL A 226 -30.70 0.97 0.11
N LYS A 227 -31.63 1.49 0.93
CA LYS A 227 -32.42 2.69 0.65
C LYS A 227 -31.70 4.03 0.80
N ALA A 228 -30.82 4.21 1.80
CA ALA A 228 -30.12 5.46 2.19
C ALA A 228 -29.10 6.00 1.17
N MET A 229 -29.41 5.77 -0.09
CA MET A 229 -28.48 5.00 -0.91
C MET A 229 -29.13 4.68 -2.24
N LEU A 230 -30.24 3.95 -2.33
CA LEU A 230 -31.16 3.96 -3.46
C LEU A 230 -31.60 5.39 -3.73
N ASP A 231 -31.91 6.09 -2.66
CA ASP A 231 -32.03 7.53 -2.68
C ASP A 231 -30.78 8.22 -3.21
N ARG A 232 -29.59 7.87 -2.70
CA ARG A 232 -28.27 8.32 -3.19
C ARG A 232 -27.86 7.73 -4.54
N TRP A 233 -28.83 7.25 -5.32
CA TRP A 233 -28.61 6.56 -6.58
C TRP A 233 -29.63 7.13 -7.63
N LYS A 234 -30.92 7.27 -7.29
CA LYS A 234 -32.03 7.79 -8.14
C LYS A 234 -31.76 8.94 -9.12
N GLU A 235 -30.94 9.92 -8.77
CA GLU A 235 -30.84 11.18 -9.54
C GLU A 235 -29.99 11.07 -10.83
N GLN A 236 -29.29 9.95 -11.05
CA GLN A 236 -28.41 9.73 -12.23
C GLN A 236 -29.12 9.12 -13.45
N GLU A 237 -30.44 8.95 -13.46
CA GLU A 237 -31.18 8.17 -14.46
C GLU A 237 -30.82 8.39 -15.96
N GLU A 238 -30.85 7.29 -16.73
CA GLU A 238 -30.64 7.15 -18.20
C GLU A 238 -29.35 7.77 -18.72
N ARG A 239 -28.27 7.31 -18.12
CA ARG A 239 -26.98 7.99 -18.09
C ARG A 239 -25.88 6.99 -17.68
N ASP A 240 -26.05 5.66 -17.84
CA ASP A 240 -25.08 4.53 -17.67
C ASP A 240 -24.05 4.44 -16.45
N ILE A 241 -23.79 3.57 -15.39
CA ILE A 241 -22.53 3.64 -14.41
C ILE A 241 -21.21 2.75 -14.42
N GLU A 242 -20.10 3.18 -13.80
CA GLU A 242 -18.92 2.66 -13.02
C GLU A 242 -19.23 1.79 -11.75
N VAL A 243 -19.58 0.48 -11.78
CA VAL A 243 -20.32 -0.11 -10.61
C VAL A 243 -19.64 -0.25 -9.24
N TYR A 244 -18.43 -0.78 -9.09
CA TYR A 244 -17.81 -0.97 -7.76
C TYR A 244 -17.54 0.27 -6.89
N GLU A 245 -17.58 1.56 -7.32
CA GLU A 245 -17.50 2.74 -6.40
C GLU A 245 -18.87 3.17 -5.84
N GLU A 246 -19.91 2.37 -5.99
CA GLU A 246 -20.73 2.12 -4.81
C GLU A 246 -20.36 0.72 -4.23
N PHE A 247 -21.19 -0.25 -3.82
CA PHE A 247 -20.69 -1.52 -3.24
C PHE A 247 -20.17 -1.43 -1.83
N ARG A 248 -18.96 -0.89 -1.78
CA ARG A 248 -18.19 -0.84 -0.56
C ARG A 248 -18.83 0.02 0.50
N VAL A 249 -19.01 1.34 0.33
CA VAL A 249 -19.38 2.28 1.44
C VAL A 249 -20.53 1.78 2.32
N LEU A 250 -21.38 0.87 1.84
CA LEU A 250 -22.61 0.49 2.48
C LEU A 250 -22.77 -1.00 2.77
N THR A 251 -21.79 -1.84 2.47
CA THR A 251 -21.56 -3.00 3.36
C THR A 251 -20.18 -3.07 3.98
N SER A 252 -19.46 -1.96 3.80
CA SER A 252 -18.93 -1.17 4.90
C SER A 252 -20.06 -0.78 5.90
N GLU A 253 -21.03 0.07 5.54
CA GLU A 253 -22.16 0.44 6.43
C GLU A 253 -22.98 -0.75 6.94
N VAL A 254 -23.34 -1.76 6.12
CA VAL A 254 -24.14 -2.90 6.57
C VAL A 254 -23.32 -3.82 7.46
N ILE A 255 -22.07 -4.21 7.17
CA ILE A 255 -21.30 -4.93 8.21
C ILE A 255 -21.16 -4.05 9.47
N SER A 256 -20.96 -2.73 9.32
CA SER A 256 -21.00 -1.78 10.44
C SER A 256 -22.31 -1.81 11.23
N ARG A 257 -23.48 -1.78 10.58
CA ARG A 257 -24.81 -1.72 11.20
C ARG A 257 -25.22 -3.06 11.77
N THR A 258 -25.00 -4.14 11.02
CA THR A 258 -25.45 -5.50 11.34
C THR A 258 -24.51 -6.25 12.28
N ALA A 259 -23.19 -6.10 12.12
CA ALA A 259 -22.21 -6.82 12.93
C ALA A 259 -21.60 -5.93 14.02
N PHE A 260 -21.49 -4.60 13.82
CA PHE A 260 -20.87 -3.68 14.79
C PHE A 260 -21.86 -2.67 15.43
N GLY A 261 -23.15 -2.69 15.09
CA GLY A 261 -24.15 -1.77 15.64
C GLY A 261 -23.78 -0.30 15.47
N SER A 262 -23.22 0.05 14.30
CA SER A 262 -22.53 1.32 14.02
C SER A 262 -22.79 1.77 12.58
N SER A 263 -22.35 2.97 12.19
CA SER A 263 -22.47 3.42 10.80
C SER A 263 -21.26 3.06 9.93
N TYR A 264 -21.35 3.28 8.61
CA TYR A 264 -20.13 3.39 7.80
C TYR A 264 -19.23 4.43 8.42
N LEU A 265 -19.73 5.61 8.85
CA LEU A 265 -18.92 6.73 9.33
C LEU A 265 -18.13 6.46 10.63
N ASP A 266 -18.61 5.59 11.51
CA ASP A 266 -17.84 5.15 12.69
C ASP A 266 -16.82 4.09 12.24
N GLY A 267 -17.32 3.10 11.51
CA GLY A 267 -16.51 2.11 10.82
C GLY A 267 -15.62 2.70 9.72
N LYS A 268 -15.65 3.99 9.39
CA LYS A 268 -14.99 4.62 8.22
C LYS A 268 -13.53 4.84 8.54
N ASN A 269 -13.29 5.28 9.77
CA ASN A 269 -12.02 5.13 10.43
C ASN A 269 -11.79 3.69 10.96
N ILE A 270 -12.49 2.70 10.39
CA ILE A 270 -12.21 1.25 10.28
C ILE A 270 -12.39 0.77 8.81
N PHE A 271 -12.48 1.71 7.84
CA PHE A 271 -12.62 1.53 6.39
C PHE A 271 -11.78 2.50 5.47
N GLU A 272 -10.49 2.73 5.83
CA GLU A 272 -9.14 3.08 5.21
C GLU A 272 -7.67 2.69 5.79
N LYS A 273 -7.35 1.61 6.56
CA LYS A 273 -5.99 0.95 6.76
C LYS A 273 -5.85 -0.43 6.14
N MET A 274 -6.87 -1.26 6.21
CA MET A 274 -6.87 -2.70 6.00
C MET A 274 -6.68 -3.01 4.54
N ILE A 275 -7.51 -2.44 3.67
CA ILE A 275 -7.23 -2.39 2.25
C ILE A 275 -6.13 -1.41 1.91
N LYS A 276 -5.86 -0.34 2.67
CA LYS A 276 -4.58 0.34 2.47
C LYS A 276 -3.41 -0.65 2.73
N MET A 277 -3.67 -1.79 3.39
CA MET A 277 -2.79 -2.91 3.78
C MET A 277 -3.06 -4.21 2.98
N GLY A 278 -4.11 -4.21 2.14
CA GLY A 278 -4.23 -4.92 0.86
C GLY A 278 -3.59 -4.13 -0.29
N LEU A 279 -3.34 -2.83 -0.10
CA LEU A 279 -2.31 -1.98 -0.71
C LEU A 279 -1.00 -2.03 0.09
N ILE A 280 -1.03 -2.85 1.14
CA ILE A 280 -0.04 -3.89 1.25
C ILE A 280 -0.49 -5.14 0.42
N LEU A 281 -0.63 -6.41 0.82
CA LEU A 281 -0.74 -7.54 -0.16
C LEU A 281 0.22 -7.42 -1.40
N SER A 282 -0.19 -7.38 -2.66
CA SER A 282 0.62 -8.07 -3.71
C SER A 282 2.11 -7.71 -3.99
N ARG A 283 2.65 -6.46 -3.85
CA ARG A 283 4.07 -6.06 -4.14
C ARG A 283 5.14 -7.04 -3.68
N ASN A 284 4.94 -7.82 -2.60
CA ASN A 284 5.87 -8.87 -2.17
C ASN A 284 5.20 -10.20 -1.76
N ASP A 285 4.08 -10.59 -2.38
CA ASP A 285 3.86 -12.03 -2.57
C ASP A 285 5.12 -12.66 -3.22
N PHE A 286 5.87 -11.82 -3.95
CA PHE A 286 7.06 -12.14 -4.74
C PHE A 286 8.37 -11.44 -4.31
N LYS A 287 8.52 -10.86 -3.09
CA LYS A 287 9.85 -10.38 -2.63
C LYS A 287 10.44 -11.34 -1.62
N ILE A 288 11.61 -11.83 -2.02
CA ILE A 288 12.35 -12.85 -1.30
C ILE A 288 12.87 -12.30 0.01
N GLN A 289 12.80 -13.15 1.03
CA GLN A 289 13.18 -12.84 2.39
C GLN A 289 14.31 -13.76 2.81
N ILE A 290 15.39 -13.16 3.30
CA ILE A 290 16.42 -13.90 4.04
C ILE A 290 16.13 -13.62 5.53
N PRO A 291 15.60 -14.58 6.31
CA PRO A 291 15.08 -14.30 7.66
C PRO A 291 16.09 -13.70 8.64
N VAL A 292 17.39 -13.88 8.40
CA VAL A 292 18.47 -13.29 9.21
C VAL A 292 18.68 -11.81 8.86
N ILE A 293 18.99 -11.49 7.59
CA ILE A 293 19.17 -10.11 7.10
C ILE A 293 17.96 -9.25 7.50
N ARG A 294 16.77 -9.82 7.32
CA ARG A 294 15.49 -9.21 7.63
C ARG A 294 15.22 -8.95 9.12
N LYS A 295 15.82 -9.71 10.03
CA LYS A 295 15.76 -9.40 11.47
C LYS A 295 16.72 -8.27 11.85
N LEU A 296 17.78 -8.06 11.06
CA LEU A 296 18.80 -7.03 11.28
C LEU A 296 18.45 -5.69 10.61
N PHE A 297 17.83 -5.73 9.42
CA PHE A 297 17.49 -4.57 8.62
C PHE A 297 15.98 -4.53 8.38
N ARG A 298 15.31 -3.51 8.93
CA ARG A 298 13.89 -3.23 8.69
C ARG A 298 13.80 -2.23 7.53
N SER A 299 13.39 -2.69 6.35
CA SER A 299 13.28 -1.89 5.12
C SER A 299 12.09 -0.91 5.08
N GLY A 300 12.06 -0.05 4.06
CA GLY A 300 11.06 1.02 3.87
C GLY A 300 9.61 0.57 3.60
N ASP A 301 9.32 -0.73 3.72
CA ASP A 301 7.95 -1.17 3.98
C ASP A 301 7.82 -2.18 5.18
N ASP A 302 8.73 -2.09 6.16
CA ASP A 302 8.72 -2.83 7.44
C ASP A 302 8.33 -2.07 8.75
N THR A 303 8.14 -0.73 8.77
CA THR A 303 7.78 0.20 9.89
C THR A 303 6.35 0.81 10.02
N GLU A 304 5.87 1.74 9.16
CA GLU A 304 4.48 2.26 8.99
C GLU A 304 3.37 1.29 9.48
N ALA A 305 3.34 -0.03 9.27
CA ALA A 305 2.33 -0.95 9.87
C ALA A 305 2.70 -1.71 11.15
N ASP A 306 3.67 -1.24 11.94
CA ASP A 306 3.33 -1.10 13.37
C ASP A 306 2.29 -0.03 13.47
N LYS A 307 2.62 1.23 13.10
CA LYS A 307 1.75 2.40 13.26
C LYS A 307 0.34 2.10 12.78
N LEU A 308 0.21 1.34 11.69
CA LEU A 308 -1.05 1.02 11.07
C LEU A 308 -1.72 -0.18 11.69
N GLY A 309 -1.15 -1.38 11.76
CA GLY A 309 -1.84 -2.48 12.46
C GLY A 309 -2.04 -2.23 13.97
N GLN A 310 -1.26 -1.30 14.55
CA GLN A 310 -1.48 -0.72 15.86
C GLN A 310 -2.68 0.22 15.85
N SER A 311 -2.67 1.22 14.98
CA SER A 311 -3.84 2.09 14.79
C SER A 311 -5.04 1.29 14.23
N ILE A 312 -4.89 0.05 13.74
CA ILE A 312 -6.00 -0.85 13.48
C ILE A 312 -6.65 -1.25 14.80
N ARG A 313 -5.85 -1.76 15.75
CA ARG A 313 -6.32 -2.01 17.13
C ARG A 313 -6.94 -0.76 17.74
N ASN A 314 -6.21 0.36 17.73
CA ASN A 314 -6.58 1.56 18.48
C ASN A 314 -8.02 2.02 18.20
N ASN A 315 -8.47 1.89 16.96
CA ASN A 315 -9.78 2.39 16.52
C ASN A 315 -10.92 1.43 16.84
N ILE A 316 -10.64 0.12 16.87
CA ILE A 316 -11.60 -0.87 17.37
C ILE A 316 -11.78 -0.66 18.87
N LEU A 317 -10.69 -0.40 19.61
CA LEU A 317 -10.76 -0.02 21.02
C LEU A 317 -11.50 1.32 21.23
N GLU A 318 -11.40 2.26 20.30
CA GLU A 318 -12.14 3.53 20.34
C GLU A 318 -13.66 3.31 20.25
N ILE A 319 -14.12 2.39 19.40
CA ILE A 319 -15.54 1.98 19.33
C ILE A 319 -15.95 1.18 20.57
N VAL A 320 -15.13 0.22 21.02
CA VAL A 320 -15.37 -0.60 22.22
C VAL A 320 -15.52 0.28 23.46
N LYS A 321 -14.55 1.15 23.72
CA LYS A 321 -14.57 2.10 24.85
C LYS A 321 -15.77 3.04 24.79
N SER A 322 -16.11 3.56 23.61
CA SER A 322 -17.30 4.39 23.45
C SER A 322 -18.62 3.64 23.71
N ARG A 323 -18.65 2.31 23.51
CA ARG A 323 -19.81 1.46 23.85
C ARG A 323 -19.80 1.05 25.33
N GLU A 324 -18.64 0.86 25.94
CA GLU A 324 -18.48 0.67 27.40
C GLU A 324 -18.96 1.90 28.17
N GLU A 325 -18.50 3.09 27.80
CA GLU A 325 -18.89 4.37 28.41
C GLU A 325 -20.41 4.57 28.40
N LYS A 326 -21.07 4.23 27.28
CA LYS A 326 -22.54 4.32 27.14
C LYS A 326 -23.31 3.33 28.01
N VAL A 327 -22.81 2.10 28.18
CA VAL A 327 -23.41 1.13 29.12
C VAL A 327 -23.22 1.61 30.56
N MET A 328 -22.02 2.08 30.91
CA MET A 328 -21.71 2.56 32.27
C MET A 328 -22.45 3.86 32.64
N ALA A 329 -22.78 4.69 31.65
CA ALA A 329 -23.60 5.90 31.83
C ALA A 329 -25.13 5.63 31.83
N GLY A 330 -25.56 4.40 31.53
CA GLY A 330 -26.98 4.05 31.40
C GLY A 330 -27.65 4.61 30.13
N GLU A 331 -26.88 5.00 29.11
CA GLU A 331 -27.44 5.42 27.81
C GLU A 331 -27.99 4.25 27.00
N ILE A 332 -27.51 3.03 27.26
CA ILE A 332 -27.94 1.77 26.63
C ILE A 332 -27.88 0.61 27.63
N ASP A 333 -28.89 -0.27 27.64
CA ASP A 333 -29.03 -1.31 28.68
C ASP A 333 -27.91 -2.36 28.68
N ASN A 334 -27.26 -2.59 27.53
CA ASN A 334 -26.19 -3.58 27.37
C ASN A 334 -25.41 -3.35 26.07
N TYR A 335 -24.30 -4.09 25.89
CA TYR A 335 -23.39 -3.99 24.74
C TYR A 335 -23.98 -4.34 23.35
N GLY A 336 -25.26 -4.72 23.25
CA GLY A 336 -25.88 -5.16 22.00
C GLY A 336 -25.77 -6.67 21.74
N ASN A 337 -26.53 -7.18 20.77
CA ASN A 337 -26.62 -8.61 20.41
C ASN A 337 -26.03 -8.92 19.02
N GLU A 338 -25.55 -7.90 18.32
CA GLU A 338 -24.70 -8.01 17.14
C GLU A 338 -23.34 -8.67 17.46
N PHE A 339 -22.51 -8.88 16.45
CA PHE A 339 -21.22 -9.55 16.61
C PHE A 339 -20.27 -8.81 17.57
N LEU A 340 -20.17 -7.48 17.49
CA LEU A 340 -19.37 -6.67 18.42
C LEU A 340 -19.88 -6.81 19.87
N GLY A 341 -21.18 -6.63 20.10
CA GLY A 341 -21.78 -6.80 21.43
C GLY A 341 -21.59 -8.21 21.98
N SER A 342 -21.61 -9.22 21.12
CA SER A 342 -21.30 -10.62 21.46
C SER A 342 -19.83 -10.82 21.85
N LEU A 343 -18.89 -10.17 21.15
CA LEU A 343 -17.47 -10.19 21.53
C LEU A 343 -17.23 -9.45 22.86
N MET A 344 -17.86 -8.29 23.08
CA MET A 344 -17.75 -7.54 24.34
C MET A 344 -18.30 -8.36 25.51
N LYS A 345 -19.49 -8.97 25.35
CA LYS A 345 -20.05 -9.94 26.32
C LYS A 345 -19.08 -11.09 26.58
N ALA A 346 -18.40 -11.60 25.56
CA ALA A 346 -17.37 -12.65 25.72
C ALA A 346 -16.06 -12.14 26.36
N CYS A 347 -15.72 -10.85 26.34
CA CYS A 347 -14.62 -10.31 27.13
C CYS A 347 -14.95 -10.24 28.63
N HIS A 348 -16.21 -10.02 28.98
CA HIS A 348 -16.68 -9.90 30.37
C HIS A 348 -17.28 -11.20 30.94
N ASP A 349 -17.20 -12.33 30.24
CA ASP A 349 -17.75 -13.61 30.68
C ASP A 349 -17.05 -14.08 32.00
N PRO A 350 -17.80 -14.44 33.07
CA PRO A 350 -17.22 -14.97 34.30
C PRO A 350 -16.54 -16.35 34.11
N ASP A 351 -16.95 -17.14 33.12
CA ASP A 351 -16.33 -18.44 32.80
C ASP A 351 -15.07 -18.23 31.95
N GLU A 352 -13.89 -18.52 32.52
CA GLU A 352 -12.60 -18.34 31.84
C GLU A 352 -12.46 -19.20 30.57
N THR A 353 -13.16 -20.34 30.49
CA THR A 353 -13.16 -21.17 29.27
C THR A 353 -13.85 -20.45 28.11
N ARG A 354 -14.79 -19.54 28.40
CA ARG A 354 -15.53 -18.72 27.43
C ARG A 354 -14.89 -17.35 27.20
N ARG A 355 -14.30 -16.76 28.24
CA ARG A 355 -13.68 -15.42 28.19
C ARG A 355 -12.67 -15.28 27.05
N ILE A 356 -12.79 -14.25 26.22
CA ILE A 356 -11.80 -13.89 25.19
C ILE A 356 -10.98 -12.66 25.62
N THR A 357 -9.75 -12.51 25.14
CA THR A 357 -8.91 -11.35 25.47
C THR A 357 -9.27 -10.11 24.65
N GLU A 358 -8.79 -8.92 25.07
CA GLU A 358 -8.87 -7.69 24.27
C GLU A 358 -8.16 -7.87 22.91
N ASP A 359 -7.02 -8.59 22.87
CA ASP A 359 -6.38 -8.96 21.59
C ASP A 359 -7.35 -9.75 20.73
N ASP A 360 -8.00 -10.79 21.28
CA ASP A 360 -8.94 -11.63 20.52
C ASP A 360 -10.17 -10.86 20.03
N LEU A 361 -10.79 -10.00 20.84
CA LEU A 361 -11.91 -9.15 20.42
C LEU A 361 -11.47 -8.23 19.29
N VAL A 362 -10.36 -7.51 19.48
CA VAL A 362 -9.80 -6.62 18.45
C VAL A 362 -9.52 -7.41 17.18
N ASP A 363 -9.06 -8.65 17.32
CA ASP A 363 -8.63 -9.47 16.23
C ASP A 363 -9.81 -10.11 15.46
N GLU A 364 -10.86 -10.55 16.15
CA GLU A 364 -12.14 -10.87 15.51
C GLU A 364 -12.80 -9.65 14.85
N CYS A 365 -12.78 -8.47 15.49
CA CYS A 365 -13.34 -7.27 14.88
C CYS A 365 -12.65 -6.95 13.55
N LYS A 366 -11.30 -7.00 13.50
CA LYS A 366 -10.58 -6.86 12.24
C LYS A 366 -10.94 -7.97 11.24
N THR A 367 -11.22 -9.18 11.72
CA THR A 367 -11.66 -10.30 10.90
C THR A 367 -12.94 -9.97 10.16
N PHE A 368 -13.97 -9.46 10.83
CA PHE A 368 -15.26 -9.25 10.16
C PHE A 368 -15.31 -7.93 9.38
N TYR A 369 -14.60 -6.90 9.83
CA TYR A 369 -14.26 -5.72 9.02
C TYR A 369 -13.38 -6.03 7.78
N LEU A 370 -12.85 -7.27 7.66
CA LEU A 370 -12.26 -7.80 6.41
C LEU A 370 -12.77 -9.21 5.99
N ALA A 371 -13.96 -9.64 6.38
CA ALA A 371 -14.54 -10.92 5.93
C ALA A 371 -16.04 -10.80 5.62
N GLY A 372 -16.69 -9.78 6.18
CA GLY A 372 -17.62 -8.98 5.40
C GLY A 372 -16.90 -8.13 4.34
N HIS A 373 -15.58 -8.29 4.10
CA HIS A 373 -14.69 -7.46 3.23
C HIS A 373 -13.50 -8.30 2.59
N GLU A 374 -12.72 -7.81 1.58
CA GLU A 374 -11.70 -8.44 0.66
C GLU A 374 -11.86 -9.87 0.08
N THR A 375 -12.30 -10.86 0.82
CA THR A 375 -13.03 -12.03 0.21
C THR A 375 -14.41 -11.63 -0.29
N THR A 376 -14.68 -10.43 0.13
CA THR A 376 -15.84 -9.64 0.12
C THR A 376 -15.29 -8.33 -0.49
N THR A 377 -14.74 -8.42 -1.71
CA THR A 377 -14.21 -7.32 -2.57
C THR A 377 -14.77 -7.33 -4.00
N SER A 378 -15.10 -8.50 -4.55
CA SER A 378 -15.30 -8.66 -5.99
C SER A 378 -16.42 -9.59 -6.46
N PHE A 379 -16.91 -10.57 -5.67
CA PHE A 379 -18.02 -11.48 -6.09
C PHE A 379 -19.20 -10.71 -6.61
N LEU A 380 -19.68 -9.82 -5.74
CA LEU A 380 -19.99 -8.47 -6.12
C LEU A 380 -20.50 -8.35 -7.56
N SER A 381 -19.93 -7.47 -8.36
CA SER A 381 -20.36 -7.30 -9.73
C SER A 381 -19.63 -8.26 -10.64
N TRP A 382 -18.92 -9.29 -10.15
CA TRP A 382 -18.71 -10.40 -11.08
C TRP A 382 -20.08 -11.00 -11.46
N THR A 383 -21.18 -10.61 -10.79
CA THR A 383 -22.55 -10.69 -11.29
C THR A 383 -23.05 -9.51 -12.12
N MET A 384 -22.87 -8.24 -11.74
CA MET A 384 -23.45 -7.11 -12.48
C MET A 384 -22.70 -6.75 -13.78
N LEU A 385 -21.41 -7.12 -13.87
CA LEU A 385 -20.75 -7.54 -15.11
C LEU A 385 -21.73 -8.35 -15.94
N LEU A 386 -21.98 -9.58 -15.51
CA LEU A 386 -22.59 -10.62 -16.32
C LEU A 386 -24.03 -10.26 -16.69
N LEU A 387 -24.77 -9.62 -15.79
CA LEU A 387 -26.11 -9.11 -16.09
C LEU A 387 -26.13 -7.91 -17.06
N ALA A 388 -25.08 -7.11 -17.15
CA ALA A 388 -25.00 -5.98 -18.09
C ALA A 388 -24.64 -6.42 -19.53
N ILE A 389 -23.96 -7.56 -19.68
CA ILE A 389 -23.77 -8.26 -20.97
C ILE A 389 -25.04 -9.06 -21.32
N HIS A 390 -25.44 -9.92 -20.39
CA HIS A 390 -26.45 -10.93 -20.58
C HIS A 390 -27.79 -10.37 -20.08
N THR A 391 -28.30 -9.42 -20.85
CA THR A 391 -29.57 -8.74 -20.59
C THR A 391 -30.75 -9.72 -20.55
N ASP A 392 -30.65 -10.88 -21.21
CA ASP A 392 -31.63 -11.97 -21.07
C ASP A 392 -31.69 -12.49 -19.62
N TRP A 393 -30.56 -12.58 -18.92
CA TRP A 393 -30.49 -12.95 -17.51
C TRP A 393 -30.91 -11.83 -16.57
N GLN A 394 -30.66 -10.59 -16.97
CA GLN A 394 -31.18 -9.43 -16.27
C GLN A 394 -32.72 -9.45 -16.29
N GLU A 395 -33.34 -9.67 -17.44
CA GLU A 395 -34.79 -9.74 -17.58
C GLU A 395 -35.40 -10.98 -16.91
N LYS A 396 -34.75 -12.16 -16.99
CA LYS A 396 -35.14 -13.35 -16.21
C LYS A 396 -35.16 -13.05 -14.70
N ALA A 397 -34.13 -12.38 -14.18
CA ALA A 397 -34.04 -12.02 -12.77
C ALA A 397 -35.00 -10.89 -12.37
N ARG A 398 -35.21 -9.90 -13.25
CA ARG A 398 -36.20 -8.82 -13.11
C ARG A 398 -37.62 -9.35 -13.02
N LYS A 399 -37.96 -10.31 -13.88
CA LYS A 399 -39.23 -11.03 -13.80
C LYS A 399 -39.37 -11.78 -12.47
N GLU A 400 -38.39 -12.58 -12.05
CA GLU A 400 -38.44 -13.31 -10.77
C GLU A 400 -38.65 -12.36 -9.57
N VAL A 401 -38.00 -11.20 -9.57
CA VAL A 401 -38.12 -10.20 -8.51
C VAL A 401 -39.50 -9.55 -8.51
N LEU A 402 -39.97 -9.07 -9.66
CA LEU A 402 -41.28 -8.43 -9.77
C LEU A 402 -42.42 -9.40 -9.45
N GLU A 403 -42.30 -10.69 -9.81
CA GLU A 403 -43.26 -11.75 -9.44
C GLU A 403 -43.25 -12.10 -7.94
N LEU A 404 -42.10 -12.01 -7.26
CA LEU A 404 -41.97 -12.35 -5.83
C LEU A 404 -42.29 -11.20 -4.87
N MET A 405 -42.15 -9.94 -5.29
CA MET A 405 -42.29 -8.77 -4.39
C MET A 405 -42.76 -7.47 -5.06
N GLY A 406 -42.95 -7.41 -6.38
CA GLY A 406 -43.31 -6.18 -7.08
C GLY A 406 -42.31 -5.06 -6.78
N GLU A 407 -42.79 -3.90 -6.34
CA GLU A 407 -41.96 -2.75 -5.92
C GLU A 407 -41.66 -2.72 -4.40
N GLN A 408 -42.17 -3.68 -3.62
CA GLN A 408 -42.03 -3.74 -2.16
C GLN A 408 -40.61 -4.18 -1.73
N ASP A 409 -40.24 -3.90 -0.49
CA ASP A 409 -38.92 -4.27 0.04
C ASP A 409 -38.72 -5.81 0.09
N PRO A 410 -37.51 -6.33 -0.19
CA PRO A 410 -37.23 -7.76 -0.14
C PRO A 410 -37.45 -8.40 1.25
N THR A 411 -38.38 -9.35 1.33
CA THR A 411 -38.66 -10.09 2.57
C THR A 411 -37.77 -11.34 2.73
N ALA A 412 -37.62 -11.83 3.96
CA ALA A 412 -36.89 -13.07 4.26
C ALA A 412 -37.38 -14.29 3.43
N ASP A 413 -38.70 -14.40 3.23
CA ASP A 413 -39.30 -15.43 2.39
C ASP A 413 -38.94 -15.23 0.91
N GLY A 414 -39.14 -14.01 0.38
CA GLY A 414 -38.80 -13.68 -1.00
C GLY A 414 -37.33 -13.96 -1.34
N ILE A 415 -36.40 -13.54 -0.48
CA ILE A 415 -34.95 -13.80 -0.59
C ILE A 415 -34.69 -15.32 -0.68
N SER A 416 -35.35 -16.12 0.15
CA SER A 416 -35.18 -17.58 0.12
C SER A 416 -35.67 -18.22 -1.20
N ARG A 417 -36.69 -17.63 -1.82
CA ARG A 417 -37.39 -18.17 -3.00
C ARG A 417 -36.79 -17.78 -4.35
N MET A 418 -35.94 -16.77 -4.42
CA MET A 418 -35.24 -16.39 -5.66
C MET A 418 -34.30 -17.51 -6.15
N LYS A 419 -34.70 -18.25 -7.19
CA LYS A 419 -33.93 -19.37 -7.77
C LYS A 419 -33.01 -18.87 -8.88
N THR A 420 -33.54 -18.04 -9.76
CA THR A 420 -32.85 -17.38 -10.87
C THR A 420 -31.69 -16.56 -10.33
N MET A 421 -31.94 -15.75 -9.30
CA MET A 421 -30.89 -14.99 -8.61
C MET A 421 -29.80 -15.90 -8.02
N SER A 422 -30.19 -17.03 -7.41
CA SER A 422 -29.23 -18.00 -6.87
C SER A 422 -28.39 -18.69 -7.94
N MET A 423 -28.96 -18.99 -9.12
CA MET A 423 -28.22 -19.52 -10.26
C MET A 423 -27.17 -18.52 -10.76
N ILE A 424 -27.60 -17.26 -10.97
CA ILE A 424 -26.76 -16.15 -11.42
C ILE A 424 -25.59 -15.93 -10.45
N ILE A 425 -25.88 -15.84 -9.14
CA ILE A 425 -24.89 -15.63 -8.07
C ILE A 425 -23.83 -16.75 -8.08
N ASN A 426 -24.24 -18.02 -8.21
CA ASN A 426 -23.31 -19.15 -8.20
C ASN A 426 -22.43 -19.20 -9.46
N GLU A 427 -22.97 -18.89 -10.64
CA GLU A 427 -22.19 -18.87 -11.89
C GLU A 427 -21.19 -17.70 -11.91
N SER A 428 -21.60 -16.55 -11.37
CA SER A 428 -20.69 -15.41 -11.12
C SER A 428 -19.56 -15.83 -10.18
N LEU A 429 -19.87 -16.45 -9.04
CA LEU A 429 -18.91 -16.98 -8.07
C LEU A 429 -17.98 -18.07 -8.64
N ARG A 430 -18.39 -18.78 -9.70
CA ARG A 430 -17.60 -19.83 -10.38
C ARG A 430 -16.61 -19.21 -11.35
N LEU A 431 -17.10 -18.49 -12.35
CA LEU A 431 -16.21 -17.80 -13.30
C LEU A 431 -15.21 -16.95 -12.51
N TYR A 432 -15.70 -16.28 -11.49
CA TYR A 432 -14.99 -15.23 -10.84
C TYR A 432 -15.08 -15.46 -9.32
N SER A 433 -13.97 -15.82 -8.69
CA SER A 433 -13.89 -16.17 -7.26
C SER A 433 -13.00 -15.17 -6.53
N PRO A 434 -13.53 -14.40 -5.54
CA PRO A 434 -12.79 -13.31 -4.87
C PRO A 434 -11.48 -13.74 -4.22
N ILE A 435 -11.42 -15.01 -3.82
CA ILE A 435 -10.21 -15.64 -3.35
C ILE A 435 -9.62 -16.48 -4.47
N ALA A 436 -8.57 -15.95 -5.10
CA ALA A 436 -7.85 -16.57 -6.21
C ALA A 436 -7.00 -17.79 -5.77
N SER A 437 -6.55 -17.82 -4.50
CA SER A 437 -5.73 -18.88 -3.91
C SER A 437 -6.11 -19.16 -2.46
N ILE A 438 -6.20 -20.43 -2.08
CA ILE A 438 -6.46 -20.88 -0.70
C ILE A 438 -5.32 -21.83 -0.26
N PRO A 439 -4.27 -21.32 0.42
CA PRO A 439 -3.18 -22.14 0.91
C PRO A 439 -3.52 -22.92 2.20
N ARG A 440 -2.81 -24.03 2.39
CA ARG A 440 -2.72 -24.86 3.62
C ARG A 440 -1.28 -25.27 3.83
N THR A 441 -0.83 -25.38 5.08
CA THR A 441 0.57 -25.70 5.39
C THR A 441 0.63 -26.81 6.42
N PHE A 442 1.36 -27.89 6.10
CA PHE A 442 1.53 -29.01 7.00
C PHE A 442 2.70 -28.76 7.96
N GLU A 443 2.38 -28.52 9.24
CA GLU A 443 3.37 -28.29 10.32
C GLU A 443 4.23 -29.54 10.61
N LYS A 444 3.77 -30.72 10.19
CA LYS A 444 4.47 -32.02 10.28
C LYS A 444 4.29 -32.80 8.99
N GLY A 445 5.23 -33.70 8.67
CA GLY A 445 5.10 -34.58 7.51
C GLY A 445 3.79 -35.38 7.58
N THR A 446 3.00 -35.31 6.52
CA THR A 446 1.61 -35.81 6.49
C THR A 446 1.38 -36.58 5.20
N THR A 447 0.80 -37.77 5.26
CA THR A 447 0.42 -38.56 4.08
C THR A 447 -1.09 -38.48 3.86
N LEU A 448 -1.52 -38.12 2.65
CA LEU A 448 -2.91 -38.23 2.20
C LEU A 448 -2.91 -39.08 0.93
N LYS A 449 -3.75 -40.12 0.90
CA LYS A 449 -3.76 -41.15 -0.16
C LYS A 449 -2.33 -41.69 -0.40
N ASN A 450 -1.80 -41.51 -1.60
CA ASN A 450 -0.47 -41.90 -2.06
C ASN A 450 0.59 -40.79 -1.95
N ILE A 451 0.25 -39.59 -1.48
CA ILE A 451 1.17 -38.43 -1.43
C ILE A 451 1.57 -38.12 0.00
N THR A 452 2.87 -38.20 0.28
CA THR A 452 3.50 -37.75 1.53
C THR A 452 4.02 -36.32 1.35
N PHE A 453 3.28 -35.39 1.94
CA PHE A 453 3.59 -33.97 2.00
C PHE A 453 4.70 -33.73 3.05
N PRO A 454 5.84 -33.11 2.67
CA PRO A 454 6.86 -32.71 3.62
C PRO A 454 6.32 -31.69 4.64
N ALA A 455 6.92 -31.64 5.83
CA ALA A 455 6.69 -30.51 6.74
C ALA A 455 7.12 -29.19 6.07
N ASP A 456 6.52 -28.07 6.52
CA ASP A 456 6.80 -26.71 6.03
C ASP A 456 6.37 -26.41 4.57
N ILE A 457 5.75 -27.36 3.84
CA ILE A 457 5.23 -27.15 2.48
C ILE A 457 3.89 -26.40 2.48
N ASP A 458 3.71 -25.47 1.54
CA ASP A 458 2.41 -24.85 1.28
C ASP A 458 1.71 -25.57 0.14
N VAL A 459 0.55 -26.14 0.42
CA VAL A 459 -0.34 -26.73 -0.57
C VAL A 459 -1.36 -25.67 -0.97
N VAL A 460 -1.36 -25.30 -2.25
CA VAL A 460 -2.13 -24.20 -2.81
C VAL A 460 -3.24 -24.77 -3.68
N VAL A 461 -4.49 -24.50 -3.30
CA VAL A 461 -5.65 -24.76 -4.14
C VAL A 461 -6.14 -23.44 -4.70
N GLN A 462 -6.31 -23.34 -6.03
CA GLN A 462 -6.71 -22.12 -6.71
C GLN A 462 -8.15 -22.25 -7.24
N PRO A 463 -9.16 -21.61 -6.61
CA PRO A 463 -10.54 -21.66 -7.08
C PRO A 463 -10.68 -21.28 -8.56
N LEU A 464 -9.98 -20.24 -9.03
CA LEU A 464 -10.03 -19.81 -10.44
C LEU A 464 -9.58 -20.90 -11.44
N SER A 465 -8.69 -21.81 -11.03
CA SER A 465 -8.25 -22.97 -11.82
C SER A 465 -9.30 -24.09 -11.77
N LEU A 466 -9.72 -24.46 -10.57
CA LEU A 466 -10.70 -25.52 -10.32
C LEU A 466 -12.08 -25.22 -10.94
N HIS A 467 -12.45 -23.94 -11.01
CA HIS A 467 -13.70 -23.45 -11.60
C HIS A 467 -13.64 -23.30 -13.12
N ARG A 468 -12.46 -23.57 -13.71
CA ARG A 468 -12.16 -23.64 -15.14
C ARG A 468 -11.77 -25.03 -15.63
N ASN A 469 -11.81 -26.05 -14.78
CA ASN A 469 -11.50 -27.42 -15.20
C ASN A 469 -12.67 -27.99 -16.04
N PRO A 470 -12.50 -28.28 -17.36
CA PRO A 470 -13.57 -28.81 -18.20
C PRO A 470 -14.02 -30.22 -17.77
N GLN A 471 -13.17 -30.99 -17.09
CA GLN A 471 -13.53 -32.30 -16.53
C GLN A 471 -14.58 -32.22 -15.40
N VAL A 472 -14.77 -31.03 -14.81
CA VAL A 472 -15.80 -30.76 -13.79
C VAL A 472 -17.00 -30.02 -14.39
N TRP A 473 -16.76 -29.05 -15.28
CA TRP A 473 -17.77 -28.05 -15.67
C TRP A 473 -18.21 -28.11 -17.14
N GLY A 474 -17.61 -29.00 -17.95
CA GLY A 474 -17.84 -29.13 -19.39
C GLY A 474 -16.95 -28.25 -20.27
N GLU A 475 -16.95 -28.49 -21.58
CA GLU A 475 -16.20 -27.67 -22.56
C GLU A 475 -16.69 -26.21 -22.61
N ASP A 476 -17.95 -25.96 -22.28
CA ASP A 476 -18.54 -24.61 -22.23
C ASP A 476 -18.21 -23.86 -20.92
N VAL A 477 -17.23 -24.31 -20.14
CA VAL A 477 -16.82 -23.74 -18.83
C VAL A 477 -16.46 -22.25 -18.87
N LEU A 478 -16.05 -21.70 -20.01
CA LEU A 478 -15.76 -20.27 -20.17
C LEU A 478 -17.00 -19.40 -20.48
N LEU A 479 -18.17 -20.00 -20.68
CA LEU A 479 -19.43 -19.28 -20.88
C LEU A 479 -20.15 -19.02 -19.55
N PHE A 480 -20.81 -17.87 -19.43
CA PHE A 480 -21.80 -17.62 -18.38
C PHE A 480 -23.09 -18.38 -18.69
N LYS A 481 -23.38 -19.40 -17.87
CA LYS A 481 -24.54 -20.27 -18.03
C LYS A 481 -25.15 -20.63 -16.66
N PRO A 482 -25.94 -19.72 -16.07
CA PRO A 482 -26.57 -19.95 -14.77
C PRO A 482 -27.38 -21.25 -14.63
N GLU A 483 -27.93 -21.83 -15.71
CA GLU A 483 -28.67 -23.11 -15.64
C GLU A 483 -27.84 -24.27 -15.09
N ARG A 484 -26.49 -24.20 -15.12
CA ARG A 484 -25.60 -25.17 -14.44
C ARG A 484 -26.05 -25.41 -12.99
N PHE A 485 -26.56 -24.38 -12.33
CA PHE A 485 -26.97 -24.38 -10.92
C PHE A 485 -28.49 -24.57 -10.71
N ALA A 486 -29.27 -24.94 -11.74
CA ALA A 486 -30.72 -25.13 -11.63
C ALA A 486 -31.10 -26.24 -10.61
N GLU A 487 -30.32 -27.32 -10.56
CA GLU A 487 -30.42 -28.37 -9.53
C GLU A 487 -29.46 -28.14 -8.34
N GLY A 488 -28.88 -26.93 -8.22
CA GLY A 488 -27.95 -26.55 -7.17
C GLY A 488 -26.50 -27.03 -7.37
N ILE A 489 -25.62 -26.57 -6.47
CA ILE A 489 -24.15 -26.74 -6.55
C ILE A 489 -23.74 -28.22 -6.65
N GLY A 490 -24.47 -29.14 -6.00
CA GLY A 490 -24.16 -30.57 -6.03
C GLY A 490 -24.22 -31.14 -7.44
N LYS A 491 -25.33 -30.98 -8.15
CA LYS A 491 -25.46 -31.42 -9.54
C LYS A 491 -24.50 -30.67 -10.47
N ALA A 492 -24.32 -29.36 -10.25
CA ALA A 492 -23.37 -28.53 -11.01
C ALA A 492 -21.90 -28.99 -10.91
N THR A 493 -21.55 -29.82 -9.91
CA THR A 493 -20.18 -30.28 -9.64
C THR A 493 -20.04 -31.81 -9.68
N GLY A 494 -20.94 -32.53 -10.35
CA GLY A 494 -20.91 -34.00 -10.42
C GLY A 494 -21.07 -34.70 -9.06
N ASN A 495 -21.72 -34.01 -8.10
CA ASN A 495 -21.84 -34.33 -6.68
C ASN A 495 -20.56 -34.17 -5.83
N ASN A 496 -19.48 -33.60 -6.36
CA ASN A 496 -18.33 -33.18 -5.55
C ASN A 496 -18.36 -31.67 -5.26
N ASN A 497 -19.10 -31.30 -4.21
CA ASN A 497 -19.19 -29.92 -3.72
C ASN A 497 -17.84 -29.25 -3.41
N ALA A 498 -16.74 -30.01 -3.22
CA ALA A 498 -15.41 -29.44 -3.00
C ALA A 498 -14.78 -28.89 -4.30
N ALA A 499 -15.39 -29.11 -5.46
CA ALA A 499 -15.03 -28.45 -6.71
C ALA A 499 -15.52 -26.99 -6.79
N PHE A 500 -16.54 -26.60 -5.99
CA PHE A 500 -16.98 -25.20 -5.86
C PHE A 500 -16.48 -24.62 -4.53
N LEU A 501 -15.62 -23.59 -4.59
CA LEU A 501 -14.74 -23.18 -3.48
C LEU A 501 -14.77 -21.68 -3.17
N SER A 502 -15.70 -20.93 -3.74
CA SER A 502 -15.73 -19.46 -3.62
C SER A 502 -15.96 -19.04 -2.16
N PHE A 503 -16.75 -19.80 -1.39
CA PHE A 503 -16.83 -19.70 0.08
C PHE A 503 -15.83 -20.62 0.83
N GLY A 504 -15.16 -21.53 0.13
CA GLY A 504 -14.37 -22.63 0.67
C GLY A 504 -15.23 -23.83 1.07
N TRP A 505 -14.59 -24.87 1.59
CA TRP A 505 -15.22 -26.14 1.94
C TRP A 505 -14.67 -26.68 3.28
N GLY A 506 -15.37 -27.65 3.88
CA GLY A 506 -14.97 -28.34 5.11
C GLY A 506 -15.07 -27.48 6.38
N PRO A 507 -14.35 -27.79 7.47
CA PRO A 507 -14.47 -27.08 8.75
C PRO A 507 -14.17 -25.58 8.65
N ARG A 508 -13.32 -25.16 7.69
CA ARG A 508 -12.92 -23.77 7.43
C ARG A 508 -13.81 -23.03 6.41
N THR A 509 -14.99 -23.56 6.06
CA THR A 509 -15.98 -22.89 5.17
C THR A 509 -16.35 -21.49 5.70
N CYS A 510 -16.60 -20.53 4.80
CA CYS A 510 -16.96 -19.15 5.15
C CYS A 510 -18.19 -19.10 6.06
N VAL A 511 -18.09 -18.39 7.18
CA VAL A 511 -19.21 -18.17 8.11
C VAL A 511 -20.17 -17.09 7.59
N GLY A 512 -19.66 -16.11 6.84
CA GLY A 512 -20.45 -15.06 6.19
C GLY A 512 -21.12 -15.49 4.86
N MET A 513 -21.17 -16.79 4.53
CA MET A 513 -21.75 -17.26 3.26
C MET A 513 -23.21 -16.84 3.09
N ASN A 514 -24.04 -17.07 4.11
CA ASN A 514 -25.46 -16.71 4.08
C ASN A 514 -25.66 -15.20 4.27
N PHE A 515 -24.81 -14.54 5.06
CA PHE A 515 -24.78 -13.08 5.19
C PHE A 515 -24.63 -12.43 3.82
N GLY A 516 -23.57 -12.81 3.09
CA GLY A 516 -23.31 -12.26 1.78
C GLY A 516 -24.37 -12.66 0.76
N THR A 517 -24.80 -13.92 0.73
CA THR A 517 -25.82 -14.36 -0.25
C THR A 517 -27.20 -13.73 0.00
N ASN A 518 -27.57 -13.44 1.26
CA ASN A 518 -28.80 -12.72 1.57
C ASN A 518 -28.70 -11.26 1.15
N GLU A 519 -27.60 -10.57 1.50
CA GLU A 519 -27.41 -9.18 1.11
C GLU A 519 -27.31 -9.04 -0.42
N ALA A 520 -26.64 -9.97 -1.09
CA ALA A 520 -26.59 -10.11 -2.55
C ALA A 520 -27.98 -10.14 -3.18
N LYS A 521 -28.91 -10.88 -2.57
CA LYS A 521 -30.29 -11.00 -3.04
C LYS A 521 -31.16 -9.79 -2.72
N ILE A 522 -31.10 -9.26 -1.50
CA ILE A 522 -31.80 -8.02 -1.10
C ILE A 522 -31.42 -6.92 -2.09
N ALA A 523 -30.12 -6.73 -2.23
CA ALA A 523 -29.55 -5.85 -3.21
C ALA A 523 -30.00 -6.21 -4.62
N LEU A 524 -29.58 -7.32 -5.21
CA LEU A 524 -29.83 -7.58 -6.64
C LEU A 524 -31.29 -7.41 -7.04
N SER A 525 -32.22 -7.82 -6.17
CA SER A 525 -33.64 -7.56 -6.34
C SER A 525 -33.96 -6.09 -6.55
N MET A 526 -33.50 -5.20 -5.67
CA MET A 526 -33.97 -3.82 -5.69
C MET A 526 -33.68 -3.12 -7.05
N ILE A 527 -32.50 -3.28 -7.70
CA ILE A 527 -32.31 -2.80 -9.12
C ILE A 527 -33.37 -3.32 -10.01
N LEU A 528 -33.61 -4.61 -9.98
CA LEU A 528 -34.46 -5.22 -10.97
C LEU A 528 -35.94 -4.88 -10.71
N GLN A 529 -36.26 -4.15 -9.64
CA GLN A 529 -37.51 -3.38 -9.51
C GLN A 529 -37.46 -2.06 -10.30
N ARG A 530 -36.36 -1.29 -10.20
CA ARG A 530 -36.31 0.13 -10.60
C ARG A 530 -35.53 0.45 -11.88
N TYR A 531 -34.43 -0.26 -12.17
CA TYR A 531 -33.53 0.01 -13.30
C TYR A 531 -33.25 -1.23 -14.15
N THR A 532 -33.02 -0.98 -15.44
CA THR A 532 -32.32 -1.89 -16.36
C THR A 532 -30.99 -1.24 -16.74
N PHE A 533 -29.95 -2.02 -17.01
CA PHE A 533 -28.59 -1.52 -17.19
C PHE A 533 -27.83 -2.33 -18.24
N THR A 534 -27.32 -1.69 -19.28
CA THR A 534 -26.51 -2.32 -20.34
C THR A 534 -25.06 -1.92 -20.24
N LEU A 535 -24.18 -2.50 -21.06
CA LEU A 535 -22.89 -1.85 -21.35
C LEU A 535 -23.11 -0.54 -22.10
N SER A 536 -22.08 0.32 -22.21
CA SER A 536 -22.20 1.54 -23.03
C SER A 536 -20.92 2.02 -23.74
N PRO A 537 -21.07 2.99 -24.68
CA PRO A 537 -20.02 3.41 -25.60
C PRO A 537 -18.65 3.75 -25.00
N THR A 538 -18.54 4.55 -23.92
CA THR A 538 -17.22 5.10 -23.50
C THR A 538 -16.23 4.09 -22.87
N TYR A 539 -16.56 2.80 -22.86
CA TYR A 539 -15.76 1.66 -22.41
C TYR A 539 -15.26 0.95 -23.62
N LEU A 540 -16.22 0.62 -24.48
CA LEU A 540 -16.00 -0.09 -25.72
C LEU A 540 -15.01 0.75 -26.54
N SER A 541 -15.23 2.07 -26.60
CA SER A 541 -14.28 3.01 -27.21
C SER A 541 -12.91 3.10 -26.50
N ARG A 542 -12.84 3.22 -25.16
CA ARG A 542 -11.55 3.27 -24.42
C ARG A 542 -10.77 1.96 -24.51
N ARG A 543 -11.46 0.82 -24.52
CA ARG A 543 -10.88 -0.51 -24.73
C ARG A 543 -10.37 -0.66 -26.16
N GLU A 544 -11.16 -0.28 -27.15
CA GLU A 544 -10.71 -0.27 -28.56
C GLU A 544 -9.54 0.68 -28.78
N GLU A 545 -9.53 1.87 -28.17
CA GLU A 545 -8.42 2.82 -28.22
C GLU A 545 -7.14 2.19 -27.64
N HIS A 546 -7.25 1.52 -26.49
CA HIS A 546 -6.13 0.81 -25.88
C HIS A 546 -5.59 -0.33 -26.78
N ILE A 547 -6.48 -1.09 -27.45
CA ILE A 547 -6.10 -2.14 -28.41
C ILE A 547 -5.42 -1.53 -29.65
N ARG A 548 -6.03 -0.51 -30.28
CA ARG A 548 -5.48 0.18 -31.47
C ARG A 548 -4.09 0.79 -31.20
N ASN A 549 -3.86 1.29 -29.99
CA ASN A 549 -2.57 1.87 -29.59
C ASN A 549 -1.47 0.79 -29.39
N ASP A 550 -1.80 -0.39 -28.85
CA ASP A 550 -0.84 -1.50 -28.72
C ASP A 550 -0.43 -2.04 -30.12
N GLU A 551 -1.38 -2.17 -31.06
CA GLU A 551 -1.10 -2.68 -32.42
C GLU A 551 -0.13 -1.80 -33.22
N GLN A 552 -0.26 -0.47 -33.16
CA GLN A 552 0.64 0.44 -33.90
C GLN A 552 2.08 0.42 -33.36
N VAL A 553 2.26 0.20 -32.06
CA VAL A 553 3.57 0.22 -31.39
C VAL A 553 4.43 -1.02 -31.71
N GLY A 554 3.82 -2.13 -32.12
CA GLY A 554 4.51 -3.40 -32.37
C GLY A 554 5.52 -3.43 -33.54
N SER A 555 5.70 -2.33 -34.28
CA SER A 555 6.29 -2.33 -35.62
C SER A 555 7.76 -1.89 -35.75
N HIS A 556 8.38 -1.20 -34.77
CA HIS A 556 9.72 -0.61 -34.94
C HIS A 556 10.65 -0.70 -33.69
N PRO A 557 12.01 -0.78 -33.85
CA PRO A 557 12.90 -1.10 -32.74
C PRO A 557 13.19 0.04 -31.75
N ILE A 558 13.20 -0.32 -30.46
CA ILE A 558 13.33 0.59 -29.31
C ILE A 558 14.78 1.11 -29.16
N LYS A 559 15.14 2.24 -29.79
CA LYS A 559 16.44 2.90 -29.55
C LYS A 559 16.53 4.43 -29.66
N LYS A 560 15.59 5.15 -30.30
CA LYS A 560 15.70 6.61 -30.59
C LYS A 560 14.82 7.57 -29.76
N GLN A 561 13.91 7.09 -28.91
CA GLN A 561 12.94 7.96 -28.21
C GLN A 561 13.56 8.90 -27.15
N SER A 562 14.77 8.60 -26.67
CA SER A 562 15.45 9.34 -25.58
C SER A 562 15.81 10.79 -25.91
N GLU A 563 15.95 11.14 -27.20
CA GLU A 563 16.21 12.52 -27.63
C GLU A 563 14.95 13.36 -27.73
N TYR A 564 13.81 12.77 -28.10
CA TYR A 564 12.53 13.46 -28.18
C TYR A 564 12.10 13.98 -26.80
N SER A 565 12.28 13.16 -25.75
CA SER A 565 12.06 13.52 -24.34
C SER A 565 12.97 14.63 -23.80
N ARG A 566 13.93 15.15 -24.58
CA ARG A 566 14.73 16.34 -24.23
C ARG A 566 14.20 17.64 -24.84
N ARG A 567 13.47 17.63 -25.96
CA ARG A 567 12.96 18.86 -26.61
C ARG A 567 11.70 19.43 -25.95
N MET A 568 10.75 18.59 -25.54
CA MET A 568 9.51 18.99 -24.84
C MET A 568 9.72 19.69 -23.47
N ARG A 569 10.96 19.87 -23.01
CA ARG A 569 11.30 20.40 -21.69
C ARG A 569 11.68 21.89 -21.70
N LYS A 570 11.23 22.63 -22.72
CA LYS A 570 11.75 23.98 -23.05
C LYS A 570 10.77 24.93 -23.76
N GLN A 571 9.45 24.72 -23.61
CA GLN A 571 8.43 25.67 -24.03
C GLN A 571 7.59 26.08 -22.82
N ASP A 572 7.93 27.22 -22.24
CA ASP A 572 7.12 27.90 -21.24
C ASP A 572 5.97 28.64 -21.93
N ILE A 573 4.75 28.57 -21.38
CA ILE A 573 3.59 29.35 -21.84
C ILE A 573 3.36 30.47 -20.81
N PRO A 574 3.38 31.76 -21.19
CA PRO A 574 3.34 32.87 -20.24
C PRO A 574 1.90 33.22 -19.81
N TYR A 575 1.70 33.40 -18.50
CA TYR A 575 0.52 34.07 -17.95
C TYR A 575 0.83 35.54 -17.63
N HIS A 576 -0.05 36.46 -18.04
CA HIS A 576 0.05 37.88 -17.72
C HIS A 576 -0.65 38.20 -16.39
N HIS A 577 -0.01 39.01 -15.54
CA HIS A 577 -0.70 40.11 -14.86
C HIS A 577 0.25 41.22 -14.41
N HIS A 578 -0.20 42.48 -14.51
CA HIS A 578 0.35 43.63 -13.78
C HIS A 578 -0.14 43.57 -12.30
N THR A 579 0.48 44.20 -11.30
CA THR A 579 1.35 45.40 -11.33
C THR A 579 2.38 45.44 -10.18
N GLU A 580 3.55 46.03 -10.45
CA GLU A 580 4.51 46.72 -9.55
C GLU A 580 4.73 46.31 -8.07
N THR A 581 5.96 45.87 -7.78
CA THR A 581 6.86 46.61 -6.86
C THR A 581 8.33 46.37 -7.26
N SER A 582 9.23 47.33 -7.00
CA SER A 582 10.50 47.45 -7.76
C SER A 582 11.79 47.09 -7.01
N LYS A 583 12.84 46.71 -7.78
CA LYS A 583 14.29 46.61 -7.43
C LYS A 583 14.63 45.48 -6.44
N MET A 584 15.60 44.60 -6.71
CA MET A 584 17.00 44.93 -7.01
C MET A 584 17.73 43.80 -7.79
N CYS A 585 19.01 44.03 -8.15
CA CYS A 585 19.98 43.09 -8.72
C CYS A 585 19.74 42.60 -10.17
N GLN A 586 20.37 43.32 -11.11
CA GLN A 586 21.00 42.72 -12.29
C GLN A 586 22.28 41.96 -11.89
N GLU A 587 23.08 41.52 -12.89
CA GLU A 587 24.41 40.90 -12.76
C GLU A 587 24.42 39.49 -12.15
N THR A 588 24.55 38.42 -12.94
CA THR A 588 25.86 38.02 -13.49
C THR A 588 25.68 37.12 -14.70
N LYS A 589 26.25 37.50 -15.86
CA LYS A 589 26.11 36.75 -17.13
C LYS A 589 27.48 36.51 -17.76
N CYS A 590 28.26 35.56 -17.24
CA CYS A 590 29.48 35.08 -17.91
C CYS A 590 29.98 33.72 -17.37
N ILE A 591 31.02 33.17 -18.01
CA ILE A 591 31.78 31.95 -17.65
C ILE A 591 30.99 30.62 -17.61
N ARG A 592 30.75 30.02 -18.80
CA ARG A 592 30.80 28.55 -18.96
C ARG A 592 31.02 28.08 -20.41
N ASN A 593 32.20 28.42 -20.95
CA ASN A 593 32.81 27.70 -22.09
C ASN A 593 34.01 26.87 -21.59
N TYR A 594 34.54 26.01 -22.47
CA TYR A 594 35.56 24.97 -22.24
C TYR A 594 35.09 23.73 -21.48
N GLY A 595 35.46 22.55 -22.02
CA GLY A 595 35.18 21.24 -21.42
C GLY A 595 34.76 20.10 -22.37
N SER A 596 34.88 20.23 -23.70
CA SER A 596 34.29 19.27 -24.65
C SER A 596 35.22 18.82 -25.78
N GLU A 597 36.44 18.34 -25.48
CA GLU A 597 37.35 17.83 -26.54
C GLU A 597 38.44 16.84 -26.06
N PHE A 598 38.11 15.83 -25.24
CA PHE A 598 39.08 14.75 -24.95
C PHE A 598 38.47 13.39 -24.53
N LEU A 599 37.86 12.66 -25.49
CA LEU A 599 37.83 11.17 -25.59
C LEU A 599 36.94 10.68 -26.75
N GLY A 600 37.00 11.35 -27.90
CA GLY A 600 36.32 10.94 -29.13
C GLY A 600 37.02 9.80 -29.89
N SER A 601 37.58 8.80 -29.19
CA SER A 601 38.25 7.65 -29.83
C SER A 601 38.39 6.46 -28.88
N PHE A 602 37.41 5.55 -28.88
CA PHE A 602 37.60 4.09 -28.73
C PHE A 602 36.29 3.30 -29.00
N MET A 603 35.58 3.65 -30.07
CA MET A 603 34.36 2.98 -30.53
C MET A 603 34.45 2.77 -32.05
N ASN A 604 34.93 1.59 -32.48
CA ASN A 604 34.61 0.90 -33.75
C ASN A 604 35.63 -0.22 -34.05
N THR A 605 35.37 -1.45 -33.62
CA THR A 605 35.68 -2.71 -34.35
C THR A 605 35.22 -3.94 -33.55
N TYR A 606 34.07 -4.50 -33.90
CA TYR A 606 33.96 -5.79 -34.61
C TYR A 606 32.49 -6.19 -34.76
N HIS A 607 32.17 -6.85 -35.87
CA HIS A 607 30.87 -7.41 -36.20
C HIS A 607 31.07 -8.86 -36.67
N ASP A 608 30.01 -9.66 -36.54
CA ASP A 608 29.72 -10.96 -37.17
C ASP A 608 30.76 -12.09 -37.15
N THR A 609 30.36 -13.22 -36.56
CA THR A 609 30.35 -14.52 -37.27
C THR A 609 29.36 -15.46 -36.58
N ASP A 610 28.78 -16.39 -37.33
CA ASP A 610 27.69 -17.28 -36.89
C ASP A 610 28.09 -18.78 -36.99
N GLU A 611 27.14 -19.66 -36.67
CA GLU A 611 27.15 -21.13 -36.80
C GLU A 611 28.00 -21.97 -35.81
N SER A 612 27.27 -22.47 -34.80
CA SER A 612 27.21 -23.86 -34.34
C SER A 612 28.47 -24.75 -34.24
N LYS A 613 28.69 -25.30 -33.03
CA LYS A 613 28.89 -26.76 -32.84
C LYS A 613 28.65 -27.19 -31.40
N ARG A 614 28.18 -28.43 -31.23
CA ARG A 614 28.09 -29.11 -29.93
C ARG A 614 29.47 -29.69 -29.57
N ILE A 615 29.90 -29.58 -28.32
CA ILE A 615 30.78 -30.57 -27.70
C ILE A 615 30.19 -30.95 -26.33
N THR A 616 30.16 -32.25 -26.05
CA THR A 616 29.75 -32.89 -24.81
C THR A 616 30.95 -33.62 -24.21
N GLY A 617 31.05 -33.73 -22.89
CA GLY A 617 32.05 -34.58 -22.26
C GLY A 617 32.36 -34.17 -20.82
N ALA A 618 32.91 -35.09 -20.05
CA ALA A 618 33.32 -34.90 -18.67
C ALA A 618 34.78 -35.35 -18.48
N ASP A 619 35.20 -35.34 -17.21
CA ASP A 619 36.37 -36.02 -16.65
C ASP A 619 37.78 -35.57 -17.09
N LEU A 620 38.53 -35.08 -16.10
CA LEU A 620 39.83 -35.66 -15.73
C LEU A 620 40.23 -35.20 -14.31
N ILE A 621 40.86 -36.11 -13.55
CA ILE A 621 41.22 -35.96 -12.14
C ILE A 621 42.62 -36.55 -11.90
N VAL A 622 43.44 -35.84 -11.09
CA VAL A 622 44.72 -36.27 -10.49
C VAL A 622 45.90 -36.58 -11.43
N GLU A 623 46.95 -35.76 -11.33
CA GLU A 623 48.30 -36.12 -10.88
C GLU A 623 49.10 -34.83 -10.54
N GLY A 624 50.11 -34.81 -9.66
CA GLY A 624 50.58 -35.91 -8.81
C GLY A 624 52.04 -35.88 -8.35
N LYS A 625 52.72 -34.73 -8.18
CA LYS A 625 54.13 -34.71 -7.73
C LYS A 625 54.47 -33.68 -6.64
N THR A 626 55.42 -34.05 -5.79
CA THR A 626 55.85 -33.35 -4.56
C THR A 626 57.34 -33.03 -4.65
N PHE A 627 57.79 -31.96 -3.98
CA PHE A 627 59.20 -31.75 -3.65
C PHE A 627 59.31 -31.30 -2.18
N TYR A 628 60.34 -31.82 -1.49
CA TYR A 628 60.69 -31.47 -0.11
C TYR A 628 62.03 -30.72 -0.10
N LEU A 629 62.12 -29.66 0.70
CA LEU A 629 63.34 -29.16 1.34
C LEU A 629 62.94 -28.55 2.70
N ALA A 630 63.85 -28.53 3.67
CA ALA A 630 63.56 -28.19 5.07
C ALA A 630 64.54 -27.14 5.62
N GLY A 631 64.12 -26.36 6.64
CA GLY A 631 65.05 -25.48 7.38
C GLY A 631 64.46 -24.26 8.11
N HIS A 632 63.82 -24.50 9.27
CA HIS A 632 63.55 -23.55 10.38
C HIS A 632 62.75 -22.24 10.17
N GLU A 633 62.34 -21.66 11.30
CA GLU A 633 61.45 -20.49 11.44
C GLU A 633 62.21 -19.15 11.26
N THR A 634 61.61 -18.04 10.84
CA THR A 634 60.56 -17.30 11.58
C THR A 634 59.85 -16.22 10.74
N THR A 635 58.65 -15.81 11.20
CA THR A 635 57.98 -14.52 10.89
C THR A 635 57.88 -14.06 9.41
N THR A 636 56.89 -14.57 8.65
CA THR A 636 56.46 -13.96 7.36
C THR A 636 54.95 -14.10 7.08
N SER A 637 54.09 -13.49 7.92
CA SER A 637 52.62 -13.54 7.76
C SER A 637 51.93 -12.16 7.62
N PHE A 638 52.59 -11.19 6.96
CA PHE A 638 52.00 -9.85 6.73
C PHE A 638 52.13 -9.29 5.29
N LEU A 639 53.04 -9.81 4.47
CA LEU A 639 53.31 -9.28 3.11
C LEU A 639 52.46 -9.92 1.99
N SER A 640 51.79 -11.05 2.26
CA SER A 640 50.92 -11.71 1.25
C SER A 640 49.63 -10.93 0.95
N TRP A 641 49.11 -10.16 1.92
CA TRP A 641 47.86 -9.40 1.75
C TRP A 641 48.06 -8.02 1.13
N THR A 642 49.25 -7.42 1.24
CA THR A 642 49.52 -6.08 0.68
C THR A 642 49.64 -6.10 -0.84
N MET A 643 50.26 -7.14 -1.42
CA MET A 643 50.35 -7.31 -2.89
C MET A 643 48.99 -7.59 -3.56
N LEU A 644 48.01 -8.14 -2.82
CA LEU A 644 46.66 -8.37 -3.31
C LEU A 644 45.77 -7.11 -3.24
N LEU A 645 46.09 -6.16 -2.36
CA LEU A 645 45.37 -4.90 -2.21
C LEU A 645 45.90 -3.78 -3.11
N SER A 646 47.20 -3.76 -3.44
CA SER A 646 47.79 -2.77 -4.35
C SER A 646 47.30 -2.91 -5.80
N ALA A 647 46.81 -4.09 -6.19
CA ALA A 647 46.31 -4.37 -7.55
C ALA A 647 44.89 -3.85 -7.84
N MET A 648 44.16 -3.30 -6.85
CA MET A 648 42.72 -2.96 -6.99
C MET A 648 42.31 -1.55 -6.55
N LEU A 649 43.19 -0.72 -5.96
CA LEU A 649 42.84 0.62 -5.48
C LEU A 649 43.93 1.67 -5.77
N PRO A 650 43.58 2.90 -6.23
CA PRO A 650 44.54 3.99 -6.39
C PRO A 650 45.22 4.42 -5.08
N GLU A 651 46.50 4.81 -5.16
CA GLU A 651 47.36 5.16 -4.00
C GLU A 651 46.76 6.21 -3.05
N THR A 652 45.94 7.13 -3.58
CA THR A 652 45.28 8.20 -2.81
C THR A 652 44.30 7.68 -1.75
N ILE A 653 43.79 6.46 -1.92
CA ILE A 653 42.96 5.77 -0.92
C ILE A 653 43.84 5.13 0.15
N THR A 654 44.89 4.41 -0.26
CA THR A 654 45.82 3.69 0.62
C THR A 654 46.48 4.63 1.65
N ARG A 655 46.93 5.82 1.22
CA ARG A 655 47.52 6.82 2.14
C ARG A 655 46.54 7.35 3.19
N ARG A 656 45.23 7.39 2.91
CA ARG A 656 44.18 7.85 3.85
C ARG A 656 43.75 6.80 4.87
N ILE A 657 43.85 5.51 4.53
CA ILE A 657 43.52 4.42 5.46
C ILE A 657 44.59 4.32 6.56
N LEU A 658 45.87 4.47 6.18
CA LEU A 658 47.01 4.44 7.12
C LEU A 658 47.02 5.59 8.14
N THR A 659 46.36 6.72 7.87
CA THR A 659 46.32 7.88 8.78
C THR A 659 45.32 7.77 9.93
N LEU A 660 44.47 6.73 9.96
CA LEU A 660 43.36 6.59 10.92
C LEU A 660 43.62 5.57 12.06
N LEU A 661 44.82 5.00 12.15
CA LEU A 661 45.18 3.97 13.14
C LEU A 661 46.03 4.52 14.31
N VAL A 662 45.54 5.58 14.96
CA VAL A 662 46.09 6.11 16.23
C VAL A 662 44.96 6.20 17.27
N PRO A 663 45.10 5.60 18.47
CA PRO A 663 44.01 5.53 19.44
C PRO A 663 43.90 6.78 20.32
N LEU A 664 42.70 7.36 20.41
CA LEU A 664 42.35 8.38 21.41
C LEU A 664 41.28 7.87 22.38
N ARG A 665 41.48 8.10 23.68
CA ARG A 665 40.62 7.63 24.77
C ARG A 665 39.57 8.65 25.18
N THR A 666 38.31 8.29 24.95
CA THR A 666 37.14 8.49 25.84
C THR A 666 36.89 9.85 26.52
N THR A 667 35.74 10.45 26.22
CA THR A 667 34.88 11.12 27.22
C THR A 667 33.42 10.72 27.01
N ARG A 668 32.63 10.60 28.09
CA ARG A 668 31.21 10.17 28.03
C ARG A 668 30.26 11.37 27.86
N ARG A 669 29.30 11.25 26.92
CA ARG A 669 27.86 11.53 27.18
C ARG A 669 26.98 10.83 26.15
N LYS A 670 25.72 10.59 26.50
CA LYS A 670 24.75 9.83 25.68
C LYS A 670 24.19 10.73 24.57
N ASN A 671 24.01 10.19 23.37
CA ASN A 671 22.83 10.41 22.53
C ASN A 671 22.75 9.34 21.43
N PHE A 672 21.53 9.02 20.99
CA PHE A 672 21.28 7.97 19.98
C PHE A 672 21.67 8.46 18.58
N LEU A 673 22.38 7.64 17.81
CA LEU A 673 22.74 7.93 16.41
C LEU A 673 21.94 7.06 15.44
N CYS A 674 20.98 7.70 14.76
CA CYS A 674 20.29 7.18 13.57
C CYS A 674 21.30 6.89 12.45
N TRP A 675 21.02 5.95 11.52
CA TRP A 675 22.09 5.41 10.68
C TRP A 675 21.79 4.97 9.24
N TYR A 676 20.57 5.19 8.69
CA TYR A 676 20.39 5.14 7.23
C TYR A 676 19.50 6.27 6.69
N GLY A 677 19.73 6.64 5.42
CA GLY A 677 19.57 7.99 4.90
C GLY A 677 18.23 8.32 4.21
N PRO A 678 18.16 9.47 3.53
CA PRO A 678 16.89 10.09 3.12
C PRO A 678 16.24 9.37 1.94
N GLN A 679 15.37 8.42 2.25
CA GLN A 679 14.15 8.23 1.47
C GLN A 679 13.09 9.18 2.05
N ALA A 680 12.41 9.93 1.17
CA ALA A 680 11.37 10.87 1.58
C ALA A 680 10.07 10.14 1.95
N GLU A 681 10.08 9.43 3.08
CA GLU A 681 8.86 8.95 3.74
C GLU A 681 8.12 10.14 4.38
N LEU A 682 6.81 10.24 4.18
CA LEU A 682 5.94 11.10 4.97
C LEU A 682 5.68 10.40 6.32
N VAL A 683 6.56 10.65 7.28
CA VAL A 683 6.61 9.93 8.57
C VAL A 683 5.55 10.45 9.54
N VAL A 684 4.30 10.04 9.31
CA VAL A 684 3.22 10.23 10.30
C VAL A 684 3.61 9.58 11.63
N THR A 685 3.57 10.32 12.73
CA THR A 685 3.84 9.85 14.11
C THR A 685 2.53 9.61 14.87
N ASP A 686 2.47 9.64 16.21
CA ASP A 686 1.56 8.73 16.96
C ASP A 686 0.07 8.78 16.52
N PRO A 687 -0.40 7.75 15.80
CA PRO A 687 -1.73 7.73 15.20
C PRO A 687 -2.81 7.17 16.15
N LYS A 688 -2.60 7.21 17.48
CA LYS A 688 -3.68 7.39 18.46
C LYS A 688 -4.02 8.87 18.57
N LEU A 689 -3.12 9.62 19.19
CA LEU A 689 -3.36 10.95 19.73
C LEU A 689 -3.66 11.97 18.63
N VAL A 690 -2.81 12.03 17.59
CA VAL A 690 -3.06 12.74 16.32
C VAL A 690 -4.48 12.48 15.80
N ARG A 691 -4.96 11.24 15.92
CA ARG A 691 -6.25 10.84 15.37
C ARG A 691 -7.43 11.08 16.30
N GLU A 692 -7.23 11.04 17.62
CA GLU A 692 -8.28 11.42 18.58
C GLU A 692 -8.52 12.94 18.54
N ILE A 693 -7.45 13.72 18.43
CA ILE A 693 -7.49 15.16 18.07
C ILE A 693 -8.34 15.35 16.81
N LEU A 694 -8.01 14.65 15.72
CA LEU A 694 -8.74 14.71 14.44
C LEU A 694 -10.18 14.17 14.48
N ASN A 695 -10.52 13.24 15.36
CA ASN A 695 -11.88 12.75 15.52
C ASN A 695 -12.74 13.76 16.30
N LYS A 696 -12.15 14.44 17.29
CA LYS A 696 -12.74 15.61 17.96
C LYS A 696 -12.95 16.77 16.97
N THR A 697 -12.07 16.91 15.97
CA THR A 697 -12.25 17.84 14.82
C THR A 697 -13.49 17.50 13.99
N ASN A 698 -13.71 16.22 13.67
CA ASN A 698 -14.82 15.80 12.79
C ASN A 698 -16.21 15.92 13.44
N LYS A 699 -16.39 15.59 14.72
CA LYS A 699 -17.70 15.70 15.41
C LYS A 699 -18.01 17.14 15.87
N GLY A 700 -17.99 18.09 14.94
CA GLY A 700 -18.54 19.44 15.13
C GLY A 700 -18.05 20.52 14.15
N TYR A 701 -16.76 20.52 13.81
CA TYR A 701 -16.14 21.64 13.08
C TYR A 701 -16.34 21.60 11.55
N GLU A 702 -16.93 20.52 11.02
CA GLU A 702 -17.43 20.46 9.63
C GLU A 702 -18.38 21.64 9.29
N LYS A 703 -19.22 22.08 10.26
CA LYS A 703 -20.08 23.26 10.08
C LYS A 703 -19.32 24.58 9.91
N GLY A 704 -18.07 24.67 10.39
CA GLY A 704 -17.22 25.85 10.28
C GLY A 704 -16.44 25.95 8.97
N MET A 705 -16.26 24.84 8.25
CA MET A 705 -15.47 24.81 7.01
C MET A 705 -16.23 25.33 5.79
N ILE A 706 -17.52 25.02 5.70
CA ILE A 706 -18.33 25.23 4.47
C ILE A 706 -18.29 26.69 3.98
N PRO A 707 -18.41 27.73 4.83
CA PRO A 707 -18.27 29.11 4.38
C PRO A 707 -16.91 29.42 3.70
N ALA A 708 -15.81 28.80 4.16
CA ALA A 708 -14.50 28.97 3.55
C ALA A 708 -14.37 28.19 2.23
N MET A 709 -14.93 26.98 2.15
CA MET A 709 -15.00 26.18 0.92
C MET A 709 -15.82 26.88 -0.18
N VAL A 710 -16.99 27.40 0.18
CA VAL A 710 -17.86 28.21 -0.69
C VAL A 710 -17.13 29.48 -1.12
N ALA A 711 -16.56 30.26 -0.21
CA ALA A 711 -15.86 31.50 -0.57
C ALA A 711 -14.64 31.29 -1.49
N SER A 712 -13.90 30.20 -1.33
CA SER A 712 -12.82 29.84 -2.26
C SER A 712 -13.35 29.38 -3.63
N THR A 713 -14.50 28.71 -3.65
CA THR A 713 -15.16 28.25 -4.89
C THR A 713 -15.81 29.40 -5.64
N GLU A 714 -16.45 30.36 -4.96
CA GLU A 714 -16.92 31.61 -5.55
C GLU A 714 -15.76 32.34 -6.25
N ALA A 715 -14.58 32.38 -5.63
CA ALA A 715 -13.40 33.00 -6.22
C ALA A 715 -12.87 32.26 -7.46
N LEU A 716 -13.08 30.94 -7.57
CA LEU A 716 -12.80 30.16 -8.79
C LEU A 716 -13.81 30.50 -9.89
N VAL A 717 -15.10 30.35 -9.60
CA VAL A 717 -16.21 30.60 -10.54
C VAL A 717 -16.18 32.04 -11.06
N LYS A 718 -15.92 33.03 -10.20
CA LYS A 718 -15.79 34.44 -10.60
C LYS A 718 -14.58 34.70 -11.51
N ARG A 719 -13.48 33.93 -11.42
CA ARG A 719 -12.37 34.00 -12.39
C ARG A 719 -12.76 33.38 -13.73
N TRP A 720 -13.44 32.23 -13.71
CA TRP A 720 -13.86 31.52 -14.93
C TRP A 720 -14.80 32.34 -15.82
N GLY A 721 -15.49 33.34 -15.28
CA GLY A 721 -16.32 34.29 -16.05
C GLY A 721 -15.56 35.08 -17.13
N PHE A 722 -14.25 35.26 -16.99
CA PHE A 722 -13.43 35.89 -18.04
C PHE A 722 -13.06 34.94 -19.19
N HIS A 723 -13.43 33.65 -19.09
CA HIS A 723 -13.05 32.56 -19.98
C HIS A 723 -14.23 31.95 -20.78
N ASP A 724 -15.37 32.63 -20.87
CA ASP A 724 -16.48 32.20 -21.73
C ASP A 724 -16.01 31.96 -23.18
N ARG A 725 -16.38 30.79 -23.71
CA ARG A 725 -16.03 30.19 -25.01
C ARG A 725 -14.52 30.10 -25.30
N LYS A 726 -13.68 30.05 -24.26
CA LYS A 726 -12.22 29.89 -24.38
C LYS A 726 -11.77 28.56 -23.79
N GLU A 727 -10.67 28.04 -24.35
CA GLU A 727 -9.94 26.91 -23.78
C GLU A 727 -9.28 27.32 -22.45
N ILE A 728 -9.37 26.44 -21.45
CA ILE A 728 -8.72 26.56 -20.14
C ILE A 728 -8.21 25.19 -19.69
N GLU A 729 -7.04 25.18 -19.05
CA GLU A 729 -6.47 24.00 -18.38
C GLU A 729 -6.98 23.98 -16.92
N VAL A 730 -7.79 22.98 -16.54
CA VAL A 730 -8.44 22.98 -15.22
C VAL A 730 -7.64 22.29 -14.11
N PHE A 731 -6.58 21.54 -14.41
CA PHE A 731 -5.76 20.89 -13.38
C PHE A 731 -5.02 21.91 -12.51
N GLU A 732 -4.38 22.93 -13.09
CA GLU A 732 -3.75 23.98 -12.30
C GLU A 732 -4.78 24.86 -11.56
N GLU A 733 -5.94 25.17 -12.15
CA GLU A 733 -7.02 25.89 -11.45
C GLU A 733 -7.58 25.12 -10.24
N PHE A 734 -7.75 23.80 -10.35
CA PHE A 734 -8.13 22.97 -9.21
C PHE A 734 -6.99 22.76 -8.20
N ARG A 735 -5.74 22.79 -8.66
CA ARG A 735 -4.57 22.81 -7.76
C ARG A 735 -4.52 24.10 -6.94
N LEU A 736 -4.90 25.24 -7.52
CA LEU A 736 -5.06 26.51 -6.80
C LEU A 736 -6.25 26.49 -5.83
N LEU A 737 -7.44 26.07 -6.26
CA LEU A 737 -8.63 25.97 -5.40
C LEU A 737 -8.34 25.17 -4.13
N THR A 738 -7.91 23.93 -4.30
CA THR A 738 -7.73 22.97 -3.19
C THR A 738 -6.60 23.37 -2.25
N SER A 739 -5.58 24.08 -2.75
CA SER A 739 -4.50 24.67 -1.94
C SER A 739 -4.99 25.84 -1.07
N GLU A 740 -5.90 26.68 -1.59
CA GLU A 740 -6.53 27.76 -0.83
C GLU A 740 -7.52 27.20 0.21
N VAL A 741 -8.35 26.22 -0.16
CA VAL A 741 -9.31 25.61 0.77
C VAL A 741 -8.60 24.94 1.94
N ILE A 742 -7.58 24.09 1.73
CA ILE A 742 -6.86 23.46 2.84
C ILE A 742 -6.12 24.48 3.71
N SER A 743 -5.54 25.55 3.12
CA SER A 743 -4.83 26.60 3.86
C SER A 743 -5.77 27.42 4.76
N ARG A 744 -6.97 27.76 4.26
CA ARG A 744 -7.99 28.48 5.05
C ARG A 744 -8.57 27.62 6.16
N THR A 745 -9.04 26.42 5.81
CA THR A 745 -9.81 25.57 6.73
C THR A 745 -8.95 24.91 7.80
N ALA A 746 -7.87 24.22 7.42
CA ALA A 746 -7.07 23.40 8.34
C ALA A 746 -5.95 24.18 9.06
N PHE A 747 -5.52 25.31 8.51
CA PHE A 747 -4.37 26.07 9.01
C PHE A 747 -4.68 27.52 9.40
N GLY A 748 -5.93 27.99 9.24
CA GLY A 748 -6.33 29.37 9.57
C GLY A 748 -5.54 30.43 8.79
N SER A 749 -5.16 30.11 7.55
CA SER A 749 -4.18 30.85 6.73
C SER A 749 -4.69 31.06 5.30
N SER A 750 -3.82 31.36 4.34
CA SER A 750 -4.16 31.40 2.91
C SER A 750 -3.11 30.69 2.06
N TYR A 751 -3.46 30.39 0.82
CA TYR A 751 -2.55 29.89 -0.20
C TYR A 751 -1.30 30.77 -0.34
N LEU A 752 -1.43 32.10 -0.21
CA LEU A 752 -0.29 33.01 -0.27
C LEU A 752 0.66 32.86 0.93
N GLU A 753 0.17 32.47 2.11
CA GLU A 753 1.04 32.09 3.24
C GLU A 753 1.61 30.66 3.07
N GLY A 754 0.90 29.77 2.37
CA GLY A 754 1.25 28.35 2.18
C GLY A 754 2.04 27.99 0.92
N GLN A 755 2.05 28.84 -0.13
CA GLN A 755 2.47 28.52 -1.51
C GLN A 755 3.81 27.81 -1.57
N LYS A 756 4.82 28.39 -0.92
CA LYS A 756 6.18 27.85 -0.89
C LYS A 756 6.25 26.44 -0.29
N MET A 757 5.34 26.08 0.62
CA MET A 757 5.28 24.72 1.19
C MET A 757 4.79 23.71 0.16
N PHE A 758 3.76 24.06 -0.63
CA PHE A 758 3.26 23.23 -1.73
C PHE A 758 4.35 23.01 -2.80
N GLU A 759 5.08 24.05 -3.20
CA GLU A 759 6.19 23.96 -4.16
C GLU A 759 7.34 23.04 -3.68
N MET A 760 7.71 23.14 -2.40
CA MET A 760 8.72 22.27 -1.79
C MET A 760 8.26 20.81 -1.69
N LEU A 761 7.00 20.57 -1.32
CA LEU A 761 6.42 19.22 -1.27
C LEU A 761 6.28 18.59 -2.67
N GLY A 762 5.87 19.37 -3.67
CA GLY A 762 5.84 18.96 -5.08
C GLY A 762 7.22 18.57 -5.59
N THR A 763 8.24 19.39 -5.33
CA THR A 763 9.65 19.10 -5.67
C THR A 763 10.15 17.82 -5.00
N LEU A 764 9.84 17.63 -3.72
CA LEU A 764 10.19 16.43 -2.96
C LEU A 764 9.51 15.16 -3.52
N SER A 765 8.27 15.26 -4.00
CA SER A 765 7.55 14.15 -4.66
C SER A 765 8.23 13.68 -5.96
N LEU A 766 8.80 14.60 -6.74
CA LEU A 766 9.54 14.29 -7.97
C LEU A 766 10.90 13.65 -7.65
N ILE A 767 11.58 14.10 -6.59
CA ILE A 767 12.81 13.48 -6.08
C ILE A 767 12.52 12.06 -5.58
N ALA A 768 11.46 11.84 -4.81
CA ALA A 768 11.03 10.51 -4.37
C ALA A 768 10.72 9.59 -5.58
N SER A 769 9.98 10.10 -6.55
CA SER A 769 9.58 9.35 -7.76
C SER A 769 10.78 8.93 -8.61
N ARG A 770 11.76 9.81 -8.84
CA ARG A 770 12.95 9.49 -9.67
C ARG A 770 14.00 8.60 -8.98
N ASN A 771 13.90 8.39 -7.66
CA ASN A 771 14.80 7.50 -6.91
C ASN A 771 14.19 6.11 -6.61
N LYS A 772 12.89 5.93 -6.85
CA LYS A 772 12.04 4.77 -6.51
C LYS A 772 12.55 3.39 -6.98
N LEU A 773 13.52 3.35 -7.91
CA LEU A 773 14.15 2.13 -8.45
C LEU A 773 15.69 2.11 -8.35
N LYS A 774 16.35 3.14 -7.80
CA LYS A 774 17.82 3.16 -7.68
C LYS A 774 18.28 2.23 -6.55
N ILE A 775 19.07 1.21 -6.87
CA ILE A 775 19.73 0.37 -5.87
C ILE A 775 20.83 1.19 -5.18
N ARG A 776 20.86 1.18 -3.84
CA ARG A 776 21.90 1.83 -3.03
C ARG A 776 22.67 0.78 -2.23
N LEU A 777 24.00 0.92 -2.17
CA LEU A 777 24.86 0.05 -1.37
C LEU A 777 25.14 0.71 0.00
N PRO A 778 24.84 0.05 1.14
CA PRO A 778 24.80 0.72 2.44
C PRO A 778 26.13 1.32 2.94
N ILE A 779 27.27 0.91 2.37
CA ILE A 779 28.60 1.45 2.72
C ILE A 779 28.86 2.76 1.97
N ILE A 780 28.42 2.87 0.72
CA ILE A 780 28.64 4.06 -0.13
C ILE A 780 27.74 5.21 0.33
N GLU A 781 26.49 4.92 0.71
CA GLU A 781 25.54 5.89 1.27
C GLU A 781 26.07 6.60 2.53
N LYS A 782 26.87 5.88 3.34
CA LYS A 782 27.56 6.41 4.53
C LYS A 782 28.78 7.30 4.23
N LEU A 783 29.19 7.43 2.96
CA LEU A 783 30.40 8.14 2.53
C LEU A 783 30.12 9.23 1.48
N LEU A 784 29.09 9.06 0.65
CA LEU A 784 28.71 9.96 -0.44
C LEU A 784 27.18 10.08 -0.52
N LYS A 785 26.64 11.23 -0.08
CA LYS A 785 25.25 11.62 -0.40
C LYS A 785 25.15 11.97 -1.87
N SER A 786 24.08 11.54 -2.55
CA SER A 786 23.81 11.98 -3.92
C SER A 786 23.20 13.40 -3.94
N PRO A 787 23.23 14.13 -5.07
CA PRO A 787 22.59 15.44 -5.18
C PRO A 787 21.09 15.41 -4.84
N ASP A 788 20.42 14.29 -5.13
CA ASP A 788 19.00 14.05 -4.79
C ASP A 788 18.79 13.95 -3.27
N ASP A 789 19.76 13.44 -2.52
CA ASP A 789 19.71 13.33 -1.06
C ASP A 789 19.96 14.69 -0.39
N ILE A 790 20.96 15.43 -0.90
CA ILE A 790 21.31 16.77 -0.40
C ILE A 790 20.14 17.73 -0.60
N GLU A 791 19.47 17.69 -1.75
CA GLU A 791 18.28 18.51 -2.01
C GLU A 791 17.06 18.04 -1.21
N SER A 792 16.88 16.72 -1.02
CA SER A 792 15.83 16.17 -0.13
C SER A 792 15.99 16.67 1.31
N ASP A 793 17.20 16.60 1.89
CA ASP A 793 17.49 17.08 3.24
C ASP A 793 17.20 18.59 3.38
N LYS A 794 17.65 19.37 2.38
CA LYS A 794 17.43 20.83 2.30
C LYS A 794 15.95 21.20 2.24
N LEU A 795 15.15 20.48 1.45
CA LEU A 795 13.69 20.68 1.36
C LEU A 795 13.00 20.29 2.67
N GLN A 796 13.35 19.14 3.27
CA GLN A 796 12.76 18.71 4.54
C GLN A 796 13.01 19.72 5.68
N GLN A 797 14.20 20.33 5.73
CA GLN A 797 14.52 21.38 6.69
C GLN A 797 13.71 22.66 6.45
N GLN A 798 13.64 23.16 5.21
CA GLN A 798 12.86 24.38 4.91
C GLN A 798 11.36 24.21 5.16
N ILE A 799 10.79 23.03 4.92
CA ILE A 799 9.39 22.73 5.26
C ILE A 799 9.21 22.71 6.79
N ARG A 800 10.13 22.10 7.55
CA ARG A 800 10.13 22.14 9.02
C ARG A 800 10.11 23.58 9.54
N ASP A 801 11.04 24.41 9.09
CA ASP A 801 11.18 25.79 9.58
C ASP A 801 9.95 26.65 9.26
N SER A 802 9.27 26.36 8.14
CA SER A 802 8.02 27.01 7.75
C SER A 802 6.88 26.67 8.72
N ILE A 803 6.70 25.40 9.06
CA ILE A 803 5.65 24.96 10.01
C ILE A 803 5.96 25.47 11.43
N LEU A 804 7.23 25.42 11.86
CA LEU A 804 7.68 26.01 13.13
C LEU A 804 7.46 27.53 13.21
N LYS A 805 7.35 28.24 12.08
CA LYS A 805 6.99 29.66 12.05
C LYS A 805 5.48 29.86 12.25
N MET A 806 4.65 28.99 11.67
CA MET A 806 3.19 29.03 11.82
C MET A 806 2.75 28.74 13.27
N LEU A 807 3.34 27.72 13.89
CA LEU A 807 3.09 27.36 15.31
C LEU A 807 3.37 28.55 16.24
N ARG A 808 4.58 29.11 16.19
CA ARG A 808 4.97 30.29 16.99
C ARG A 808 4.12 31.54 16.73
N LYS A 809 3.67 31.77 15.48
CA LYS A 809 2.72 32.86 15.12
C LYS A 809 1.37 32.71 15.85
N ARG A 810 0.95 31.47 16.14
CA ARG A 810 -0.31 31.14 16.82
C ARG A 810 -0.16 31.08 18.35
N GLU A 811 0.93 30.49 18.85
CA GLU A 811 1.32 30.54 20.27
C GLU A 811 1.37 31.99 20.79
N GLN A 812 2.00 32.89 20.02
CA GLN A 812 2.15 34.29 20.40
C GLN A 812 0.81 35.01 20.59
N LYS A 813 -0.18 34.78 19.70
CA LYS A 813 -1.47 35.48 19.73
C LYS A 813 -2.30 35.20 20.97
N VAL A 814 -2.31 33.95 21.44
CA VAL A 814 -3.01 33.59 22.68
C VAL A 814 -2.29 34.22 23.88
N ARG A 815 -0.95 34.20 23.87
CA ARG A 815 -0.14 34.82 24.92
C ARG A 815 -0.22 36.36 24.97
N THR A 816 -0.63 37.02 23.88
CA THR A 816 -0.87 38.48 23.84
C THR A 816 -2.33 38.86 24.09
N GLY A 817 -3.26 37.91 24.19
CA GLY A 817 -4.70 38.19 24.25
C GLY A 817 -5.31 38.66 22.93
N GLU A 818 -4.61 38.46 21.80
CA GLU A 818 -5.16 38.69 20.44
C GLU A 818 -6.12 37.58 19.98
N ALA A 819 -6.18 36.47 20.71
CA ALA A 819 -7.12 35.38 20.51
C ALA A 819 -7.35 34.66 21.85
N ASP A 820 -8.60 34.35 22.18
CA ASP A 820 -8.97 33.68 23.45
C ASP A 820 -8.51 32.20 23.50
N ASP A 821 -8.29 31.57 22.34
CA ASP A 821 -7.72 30.23 22.24
C ASP A 821 -6.88 30.05 20.96
N PHE A 822 -6.20 28.89 20.84
CA PHE A 822 -5.36 28.56 19.68
C PHE A 822 -6.15 28.27 18.38
N GLY A 823 -7.48 28.41 18.38
CA GLY A 823 -8.38 28.03 17.29
C GLY A 823 -8.89 26.59 17.40
N SER A 824 -10.03 26.33 16.74
CA SER A 824 -10.63 24.99 16.59
C SER A 824 -10.21 24.27 15.31
N ASP A 825 -9.39 24.89 14.46
CA ASP A 825 -8.84 24.27 13.26
C ASP A 825 -7.75 23.23 13.55
N PHE A 826 -7.43 22.42 12.54
CA PHE A 826 -6.48 21.32 12.64
C PHE A 826 -5.12 21.74 13.25
N LEU A 827 -4.53 22.87 12.83
CA LEU A 827 -3.30 23.36 13.44
C LEU A 827 -3.50 23.87 14.88
N GLY A 828 -4.62 24.53 15.17
CA GLY A 828 -4.97 25.00 16.52
C GLY A 828 -5.17 23.87 17.53
N LEU A 829 -5.81 22.77 17.10
CA LEU A 829 -5.99 21.57 17.90
C LEU A 829 -4.68 20.81 18.15
N PHE A 830 -3.70 20.92 17.25
CA PHE A 830 -2.36 20.37 17.48
C PHE A 830 -1.57 21.18 18.51
N VAL A 831 -1.64 22.53 18.49
CA VAL A 831 -1.03 23.36 19.56
C VAL A 831 -1.65 23.02 20.92
N LYS A 832 -2.99 22.92 21.00
CA LYS A 832 -3.70 22.49 22.23
C LYS A 832 -3.24 21.14 22.76
N ALA A 833 -2.86 20.20 21.90
CA ALA A 833 -2.35 18.90 22.30
C ALA A 833 -0.82 18.86 22.53
N ASN A 834 -0.04 19.84 22.06
CA ASN A 834 1.36 19.99 22.47
C ASN A 834 1.46 20.57 23.89
N ASP A 835 0.45 21.36 24.28
CA ASP A 835 0.38 22.06 25.57
C ASP A 835 -0.48 21.30 26.61
N ASP A 836 -0.91 20.07 26.32
CA ASP A 836 -1.73 19.25 27.22
C ASP A 836 -0.98 18.95 28.54
N PRO A 837 -1.60 19.13 29.72
CA PRO A 837 -0.97 18.85 31.01
C PRO A 837 -0.69 17.35 31.24
N ASP A 838 -1.44 16.44 30.61
CA ASP A 838 -1.18 15.00 30.66
C ASP A 838 -0.10 14.62 29.63
N GLU A 839 1.04 14.11 30.10
CA GLU A 839 2.16 13.73 29.23
C GLU A 839 1.82 12.58 28.26
N THR A 840 0.74 11.83 28.51
CA THR A 840 0.24 10.79 27.60
C THR A 840 -0.61 11.34 26.46
N ASN A 841 -1.17 12.54 26.62
CA ASN A 841 -1.90 13.30 25.60
C ASN A 841 -1.04 14.36 24.91
N ARG A 842 0.26 14.42 25.20
CA ARG A 842 1.17 15.44 24.65
C ARG A 842 1.82 15.00 23.33
N ILE A 843 1.45 15.64 22.22
CA ILE A 843 2.17 15.46 20.94
C ILE A 843 3.49 16.23 20.94
N THR A 844 4.48 15.78 20.18
CA THR A 844 5.75 16.52 20.03
C THR A 844 5.72 17.49 18.85
N VAL A 845 6.56 18.51 18.91
CA VAL A 845 6.84 19.44 17.81
C VAL A 845 7.29 18.74 16.51
N GLN A 846 7.89 17.55 16.59
CA GLN A 846 8.22 16.75 15.40
C GLN A 846 6.93 16.23 14.72
N ASP A 847 5.97 15.79 15.53
CA ASP A 847 4.71 15.21 15.08
C ASP A 847 3.83 16.27 14.44
N MET A 848 3.77 17.46 15.05
CA MET A 848 3.15 18.63 14.42
C MET A 848 3.75 18.91 13.03
N VAL A 849 5.08 18.88 12.89
CA VAL A 849 5.76 19.11 11.61
C VAL A 849 5.45 18.03 10.57
N ASP A 850 5.39 16.75 10.94
CA ASP A 850 5.22 15.67 9.96
C ASP A 850 3.75 15.38 9.60
N GLU A 851 2.80 15.65 10.50
CA GLU A 851 1.37 15.70 10.13
C GLU A 851 1.06 16.92 9.25
N CYS A 852 1.57 18.12 9.57
CA CYS A 852 1.34 19.31 8.75
C CYS A 852 1.84 19.10 7.31
N LYS A 853 3.04 18.51 7.10
CA LYS A 853 3.52 18.07 5.77
C LYS A 853 2.53 17.16 5.06
N THR A 854 1.98 16.19 5.79
CA THR A 854 1.05 15.19 5.26
C THR A 854 -0.27 15.83 4.82
N PHE A 855 -0.80 16.78 5.58
CA PHE A 855 -2.04 17.49 5.26
C PHE A 855 -1.85 18.48 4.08
N TYR A 856 -0.79 19.28 4.08
CA TYR A 856 -0.48 20.18 2.95
C TYR A 856 -0.30 19.41 1.63
N PHE A 857 0.37 18.25 1.65
CA PHE A 857 0.49 17.43 0.44
C PHE A 857 -0.83 16.76 0.05
N ALA A 858 -1.42 15.97 0.96
CA ALA A 858 -2.54 15.10 0.62
C ALA A 858 -3.85 15.86 0.36
N GLY A 859 -4.10 16.96 1.07
CA GLY A 859 -5.33 17.74 0.95
C GLY A 859 -5.52 18.35 -0.44
N HIS A 860 -4.45 18.88 -1.03
CA HIS A 860 -4.53 19.53 -2.34
C HIS A 860 -4.26 18.58 -3.53
N GLU A 861 -3.11 17.88 -3.59
CA GLU A 861 -2.69 17.12 -4.77
C GLU A 861 -3.65 15.95 -5.08
N THR A 862 -4.32 15.36 -4.06
CA THR A 862 -5.29 14.29 -4.34
C THR A 862 -6.63 14.83 -4.81
N LEU A 863 -7.08 15.97 -4.28
CA LEU A 863 -8.37 16.54 -4.61
C LEU A 863 -8.36 17.33 -5.93
N SER A 864 -7.24 18.00 -6.26
CA SER A 864 -7.07 18.68 -7.54
C SER A 864 -7.19 17.68 -8.70
N ASN A 865 -6.45 16.58 -8.62
CA ASN A 865 -6.55 15.47 -9.56
C ASN A 865 -7.98 14.95 -9.70
N LEU A 866 -8.66 14.67 -8.59
CA LEU A 866 -10.06 14.24 -8.60
C LEU A 866 -10.96 15.24 -9.35
N LEU A 867 -10.88 16.53 -9.04
CA LEU A 867 -11.67 17.57 -9.71
C LEU A 867 -11.36 17.71 -11.21
N SER A 868 -10.09 17.58 -11.62
CA SER A 868 -9.71 17.57 -13.04
C SER A 868 -10.29 16.40 -13.79
N TRP A 869 -10.24 15.20 -13.19
CA TRP A 869 -10.82 14.02 -13.81
C TRP A 869 -12.34 14.09 -13.86
N LYS A 870 -13.00 14.58 -12.80
CA LYS A 870 -14.44 14.92 -12.84
C LYS A 870 -14.79 15.84 -14.01
N VAL A 871 -14.04 16.92 -14.21
CA VAL A 871 -14.30 17.85 -15.33
C VAL A 871 -13.98 17.24 -16.68
N PHE A 872 -12.88 16.50 -16.84
CA PHE A 872 -12.58 15.75 -18.08
C PHE A 872 -13.78 14.89 -18.49
N LEU A 873 -14.34 14.18 -17.52
CA LEU A 873 -15.40 13.21 -17.73
C LEU A 873 -16.77 13.87 -17.97
N LEU A 874 -17.13 14.87 -17.17
CA LEU A 874 -18.31 15.71 -17.40
C LEU A 874 -18.23 16.48 -18.73
N ALA A 875 -17.05 16.82 -19.21
CA ALA A 875 -16.85 17.49 -20.50
C ALA A 875 -16.83 16.52 -21.70
N LEU A 876 -16.59 15.23 -21.45
CA LEU A 876 -16.74 14.14 -22.42
C LEU A 876 -18.22 13.79 -22.64
N ASP A 877 -19.01 13.77 -21.56
CA ASP A 877 -20.40 13.31 -21.59
C ASP A 877 -21.38 14.40 -21.14
N LYS A 878 -22.26 14.79 -22.07
CA LYS A 878 -23.15 15.95 -21.94
C LYS A 878 -24.43 15.67 -21.18
N ASP A 879 -24.98 14.47 -21.34
CA ASP A 879 -26.08 14.02 -20.50
C ASP A 879 -25.58 14.01 -19.06
N TRP A 880 -24.32 13.59 -18.85
CA TRP A 880 -23.58 13.69 -17.59
C TRP A 880 -23.34 15.09 -17.01
N GLN A 881 -23.44 16.14 -17.81
CA GLN A 881 -23.60 17.49 -17.28
C GLN A 881 -25.05 17.82 -16.93
N ALA A 882 -25.97 17.60 -17.87
CA ALA A 882 -27.32 18.15 -17.82
C ALA A 882 -28.10 17.83 -16.53
N LYS A 883 -28.14 16.56 -16.12
CA LYS A 883 -28.91 16.12 -14.92
C LYS A 883 -28.16 16.37 -13.59
N ALA A 884 -26.88 16.77 -13.66
CA ALA A 884 -26.06 17.22 -12.52
C ALA A 884 -26.28 18.69 -12.23
N ARG A 885 -26.25 19.50 -13.29
CA ARG A 885 -26.82 20.84 -13.30
C ARG A 885 -28.28 20.83 -12.83
N LYS A 886 -29.09 19.85 -13.26
CA LYS A 886 -30.46 19.69 -12.79
C LYS A 886 -30.56 19.42 -11.27
N GLU A 887 -29.89 18.40 -10.72
CA GLU A 887 -29.82 18.17 -9.27
C GLU A 887 -29.45 19.45 -8.52
N VAL A 888 -28.36 20.10 -8.95
CA VAL A 888 -27.83 21.30 -8.28
C VAL A 888 -28.86 22.44 -8.30
N LEU A 889 -29.56 22.65 -9.42
CA LEU A 889 -30.63 23.64 -9.55
C LEU A 889 -31.89 23.24 -8.74
N ASP A 890 -32.25 21.95 -8.69
CA ASP A 890 -33.39 21.43 -7.93
C ASP A 890 -33.16 21.47 -6.40
N LEU A 891 -31.89 21.38 -5.95
CA LEU A 891 -31.49 21.43 -4.54
C LEU A 891 -31.11 22.82 -4.02
N PHE A 892 -30.55 23.69 -4.87
CA PHE A 892 -30.01 25.00 -4.47
C PHE A 892 -30.43 26.17 -5.36
N GLY A 893 -31.00 25.93 -6.54
CA GLY A 893 -31.16 26.96 -7.57
C GLY A 893 -29.81 27.58 -7.93
N LEU A 894 -29.73 28.92 -7.93
CA LEU A 894 -28.49 29.68 -8.05
C LEU A 894 -27.91 30.13 -6.69
N GLN A 895 -28.31 29.50 -5.58
CA GLN A 895 -27.77 29.78 -4.24
C GLN A 895 -26.57 28.88 -3.93
N ASN A 896 -25.73 29.32 -2.99
CA ASN A 896 -24.54 28.57 -2.57
C ASN A 896 -24.92 27.23 -1.89
N PRO A 897 -24.19 26.13 -2.16
CA PRO A 897 -24.47 24.83 -1.56
C PRO A 897 -24.40 24.83 -0.02
N ASN A 898 -25.46 24.33 0.61
CA ASN A 898 -25.58 24.19 2.07
C ASN A 898 -25.48 22.72 2.52
N LEU A 899 -25.16 22.47 3.79
CA LEU A 899 -24.89 21.12 4.31
C LEU A 899 -26.05 20.12 4.13
N GLU A 900 -27.31 20.57 4.27
CA GLU A 900 -28.48 19.69 4.11
C GLU A 900 -28.65 19.26 2.66
N GLY A 901 -28.59 20.22 1.73
CA GLY A 901 -28.59 19.93 0.30
C GLY A 901 -27.38 19.07 -0.09
N ILE A 902 -26.17 19.35 0.40
CA ILE A 902 -24.95 18.56 0.13
C ILE A 902 -25.10 17.10 0.60
N ALA A 903 -25.79 16.84 1.71
CA ALA A 903 -26.13 15.49 2.17
C ALA A 903 -27.24 14.81 1.34
N ARG A 904 -28.08 15.62 0.68
CA ARG A 904 -29.11 15.21 -0.28
C ARG A 904 -28.65 15.20 -1.74
N MET A 905 -27.43 15.67 -2.04
CA MET A 905 -26.85 15.66 -3.38
C MET A 905 -26.51 14.23 -3.74
N LYS A 906 -27.52 13.52 -4.24
CA LYS A 906 -27.38 12.14 -4.60
C LYS A 906 -26.54 12.16 -5.88
N THR A 907 -26.98 12.87 -6.92
CA THR A 907 -26.29 12.92 -8.22
C THR A 907 -24.82 13.32 -8.17
N MET A 908 -24.44 14.21 -7.25
CA MET A 908 -23.04 14.60 -7.12
C MET A 908 -22.22 13.63 -6.27
N ASP A 909 -22.79 12.88 -5.31
CA ASP A 909 -22.03 11.78 -4.67
C ASP A 909 -21.60 10.76 -5.72
N MET A 910 -22.45 10.55 -6.69
CA MET A 910 -22.32 9.50 -7.67
C MET A 910 -21.28 9.84 -8.74
N ILE A 911 -21.37 11.02 -9.37
CA ILE A 911 -20.26 11.62 -10.15
C ILE A 911 -18.95 11.73 -9.33
N THR A 912 -19.04 11.79 -8.00
CA THR A 912 -17.85 11.82 -7.15
C THR A 912 -17.22 10.47 -7.03
N ASN A 913 -17.96 9.46 -6.60
CA ASN A 913 -17.50 8.09 -6.52
C ASN A 913 -16.92 7.67 -7.89
N GLU A 914 -17.67 7.93 -8.95
CA GLU A 914 -17.36 7.67 -10.35
C GLU A 914 -15.89 7.91 -10.73
N SER A 915 -15.51 9.16 -10.53
CA SER A 915 -14.26 9.70 -11.04
C SER A 915 -13.07 9.12 -10.26
N ILE A 916 -13.33 8.52 -9.10
CA ILE A 916 -12.35 8.04 -8.13
C ILE A 916 -11.95 6.57 -8.37
N ARG A 917 -12.71 5.75 -9.12
CA ARG A 917 -12.09 4.64 -9.88
C ARG A 917 -11.28 5.18 -11.00
N LEU A 918 -11.96 5.86 -11.93
CA LEU A 918 -11.53 5.90 -13.32
C LEU A 918 -10.14 6.46 -13.44
N TYR A 919 -9.92 7.53 -12.68
CA TYR A 919 -8.65 8.18 -12.60
C TYR A 919 -8.30 8.46 -11.14
N LYS A 920 -8.25 7.38 -10.36
CA LYS A 920 -7.88 7.41 -8.95
C LYS A 920 -6.59 8.20 -8.69
N PRO A 921 -6.61 9.30 -7.90
CA PRO A 921 -5.39 10.01 -7.54
C PRO A 921 -4.43 9.15 -6.69
N ALA A 922 -4.97 8.39 -5.73
CA ALA A 922 -4.22 7.61 -4.74
C ALA A 922 -4.00 6.13 -5.15
N GLU A 923 -3.31 5.97 -6.27
CA GLU A 923 -3.01 4.77 -7.06
C GLU A 923 -2.45 3.50 -6.40
N MET A 924 -2.20 3.50 -5.09
CA MET A 924 -0.87 3.09 -4.63
C MET A 924 -0.54 3.69 -3.25
N VAL A 925 -0.87 3.02 -2.14
CA VAL A 925 -0.32 3.36 -0.82
C VAL A 925 0.58 2.23 -0.28
N SER A 926 0.97 2.31 0.99
CA SER A 926 1.81 1.34 1.69
C SER A 926 1.34 1.16 3.13
N ARG A 927 1.27 -0.05 3.69
CA ARG A 927 1.07 -0.26 5.13
C ARG A 927 1.96 -1.37 5.69
N GLN A 928 3.02 -0.99 6.37
CA GLN A 928 4.30 -1.68 6.24
C GLN A 928 4.74 -2.50 7.53
N VAL A 929 4.61 -3.84 7.60
CA VAL A 929 4.40 -4.54 8.90
C VAL A 929 5.61 -4.94 9.73
N LYS A 930 5.36 -4.85 11.05
CA LYS A 930 6.24 -5.11 12.17
C LYS A 930 5.93 -6.28 13.15
N ARG A 931 4.68 -6.77 13.29
CA ARG A 931 4.24 -7.81 14.28
C ARG A 931 3.30 -8.86 13.68
N GLU A 932 3.26 -10.04 14.30
CA GLU A 932 2.40 -11.19 13.96
C GLU A 932 0.85 -11.00 14.28
N VAL A 933 -0.12 -11.22 13.32
CA VAL A 933 -1.64 -11.39 13.46
C VAL A 933 -2.46 -12.44 12.51
N GLN A 934 -3.05 -12.13 11.32
CA GLN A 934 -3.61 -12.91 10.15
C GLN A 934 -4.30 -11.88 9.22
N GLN A 935 -4.64 -12.10 7.93
CA GLN A 935 -5.82 -11.45 7.29
C GLN A 935 -6.59 -12.37 6.33
N GLY A 936 -7.93 -12.39 6.42
CA GLY A 936 -8.74 -13.29 5.60
C GLY A 936 -8.23 -14.72 5.75
N LYS A 937 -8.23 -15.52 4.69
CA LYS A 937 -7.56 -16.84 4.68
C LYS A 937 -6.03 -16.75 4.72
N LEU A 938 -5.43 -15.56 4.60
CA LEU A 938 -4.01 -15.34 4.28
C LEU A 938 -3.10 -14.87 5.42
N THR A 939 -1.84 -15.16 5.18
CA THR A 939 -0.64 -14.97 5.97
C THR A 939 0.47 -14.81 4.88
N ILE A 940 1.32 -13.78 4.93
CA ILE A 940 2.48 -13.24 4.09
C ILE A 940 3.28 -12.33 5.08
N PRO A 941 4.62 -11.99 5.13
CA PRO A 941 5.39 -11.73 6.43
C PRO A 941 5.98 -10.36 7.01
N THR A 942 6.21 -10.19 8.35
CA THR A 942 6.82 -9.02 9.09
C THR A 942 8.22 -8.73 8.58
N ASN A 943 8.49 -7.47 8.31
CA ASN A 943 9.69 -7.00 7.63
C ASN A 943 9.75 -7.42 6.14
N VAL A 944 8.63 -7.29 5.43
CA VAL A 944 8.56 -7.33 3.95
C VAL A 944 7.88 -6.04 3.49
N HIS A 945 7.80 -5.77 2.18
CA HIS A 945 6.96 -4.73 1.56
C HIS A 945 5.71 -5.38 0.92
N LEU A 946 4.66 -4.70 0.44
CA LEU A 946 3.48 -5.39 -0.17
C LEU A 946 2.58 -4.33 -0.95
N ARG A 947 1.74 -4.59 -1.97
CA ARG A 947 0.88 -3.64 -2.78
C ARG A 947 -0.17 -4.36 -3.65
N ILE A 948 -1.45 -4.07 -3.50
CA ILE A 948 -2.30 -3.53 -4.58
C ILE A 948 -2.10 -1.97 -4.51
N ILE A 949 -2.36 -1.02 -5.41
CA ILE A 949 -2.94 -0.87 -6.74
C ILE A 949 -4.48 -0.85 -6.75
N PRO A 950 -5.18 0.02 -5.97
CA PRO A 950 -6.64 0.07 -5.95
C PRO A 950 -7.18 0.03 -7.36
N LEU A 951 -6.67 0.92 -8.22
CA LEU A 951 -6.93 1.01 -9.65
C LEU A 951 -7.06 -0.33 -10.38
N ALA A 952 -6.30 -1.37 -10.02
CA ALA A 952 -6.38 -2.69 -10.64
C ALA A 952 -7.67 -3.42 -10.23
N SER A 953 -7.97 -3.49 -8.93
CA SER A 953 -9.26 -3.96 -8.44
C SER A 953 -10.39 -3.00 -8.82
N HIS A 954 -10.09 -1.71 -9.04
CA HIS A 954 -11.06 -0.77 -9.57
C HIS A 954 -11.28 -0.99 -11.09
N HIS A 955 -10.34 -1.53 -11.86
CA HIS A 955 -10.51 -1.75 -13.31
C HIS A 955 -10.75 -3.22 -13.66
N ASP A 956 -11.40 -3.93 -12.75
CA ASP A 956 -11.58 -5.37 -12.79
C ASP A 956 -12.97 -5.65 -13.41
N PRO A 957 -13.14 -6.06 -14.69
CA PRO A 957 -14.43 -6.01 -15.39
C PRO A 957 -15.53 -6.81 -14.68
N GLN A 958 -15.14 -7.99 -14.21
CA GLN A 958 -15.81 -8.85 -13.24
C GLN A 958 -16.07 -8.18 -11.89
N ILE A 959 -15.96 -6.89 -11.73
CA ILE A 959 -16.72 -6.21 -10.71
C ILE A 959 -17.58 -5.23 -11.46
N TRP A 960 -17.53 -3.94 -11.23
CA TRP A 960 -17.51 -2.94 -12.31
C TRP A 960 -18.25 -2.98 -13.66
N GLY A 961 -18.56 -4.13 -14.28
CA GLY A 961 -19.16 -4.22 -15.60
C GLY A 961 -18.22 -4.81 -16.66
N GLU A 962 -18.78 -5.39 -17.73
CA GLU A 962 -18.09 -5.37 -19.06
C GLU A 962 -18.06 -3.92 -19.58
N ASP A 963 -18.67 -3.03 -18.80
CA ASP A 963 -18.71 -1.60 -18.76
C ASP A 963 -17.98 -1.03 -17.52
N VAL A 964 -16.87 -1.66 -17.07
CA VAL A 964 -15.83 -1.02 -16.21
C VAL A 964 -15.26 0.25 -16.84
N HIS A 965 -14.16 0.23 -17.60
CA HIS A 965 -13.38 1.35 -18.19
C HIS A 965 -14.12 2.62 -18.69
N LEU A 966 -15.43 2.57 -18.93
CA LEU A 966 -16.39 3.65 -19.17
C LEU A 966 -16.39 4.77 -18.11
N PHE A 967 -16.66 6.01 -18.52
CA PHE A 967 -17.43 6.98 -17.71
C PHE A 967 -18.89 6.80 -18.06
N LYS A 968 -19.37 5.69 -17.54
CA LYS A 968 -20.74 5.34 -17.32
C LYS A 968 -20.92 6.04 -15.94
N PRO A 969 -21.67 7.16 -15.71
CA PRO A 969 -22.42 7.43 -14.43
C PRO A 969 -23.97 7.22 -14.04
N ASP A 970 -24.88 6.39 -14.63
CA ASP A 970 -26.28 6.01 -14.16
C ASP A 970 -26.35 5.02 -13.02
N ARG A 971 -26.06 3.71 -13.23
CA ARG A 971 -26.14 2.60 -12.25
C ARG A 971 -25.27 2.77 -11.00
N PHE A 972 -24.94 4.01 -10.62
CA PHE A 972 -25.25 4.50 -9.31
C PHE A 972 -26.74 5.02 -9.28
N ALA A 973 -27.82 4.28 -9.67
CA ALA A 973 -29.29 4.56 -9.56
C ALA A 973 -30.23 3.97 -8.38
N GLU A 974 -29.80 2.98 -7.57
CA GLU A 974 -30.28 2.04 -6.54
C GLU A 974 -29.42 1.72 -5.25
N GLY A 975 -28.09 1.75 -5.27
CA GLY A 975 -27.26 2.21 -4.15
C GLY A 975 -25.86 1.62 -3.96
N VAL A 976 -25.11 2.04 -2.93
CA VAL A 976 -23.93 1.33 -2.43
C VAL A 976 -24.09 -0.18 -2.20
N SER A 977 -24.76 -0.77 -1.18
CA SER A 977 -25.12 -2.20 -1.25
C SER A 977 -26.13 -2.56 -2.37
N LYS A 978 -25.92 -2.03 -3.59
CA LYS A 978 -26.56 -2.32 -4.87
C LYS A 978 -25.67 -2.17 -6.10
N ALA A 979 -24.60 -1.40 -6.00
CA ALA A 979 -23.56 -1.25 -6.99
C ALA A 979 -23.14 -2.56 -7.54
N THR A 980 -22.89 -3.51 -6.64
CA THR A 980 -22.13 -4.60 -7.08
C THR A 980 -22.59 -6.05 -6.73
N ASN A 981 -23.00 -6.48 -5.52
CA ASN A 981 -23.34 -7.93 -5.28
C ASN A 981 -23.38 -8.35 -3.80
N ASN A 982 -22.48 -9.18 -3.28
CA ASN A 982 -22.10 -8.97 -1.87
C ASN A 982 -20.66 -9.33 -1.57
N ASN A 983 -19.84 -8.31 -1.46
CA ASN A 983 -18.39 -8.39 -1.46
C ASN A 983 -17.77 -6.98 -1.26
N PRO A 984 -18.04 -6.26 -0.16
CA PRO A 984 -18.04 -4.80 -0.16
C PRO A 984 -16.79 -4.05 0.31
N ALA A 985 -15.58 -4.33 -0.18
CA ALA A 985 -14.38 -3.68 0.37
C ALA A 985 -13.57 -2.79 -0.56
N ALA A 986 -13.52 -3.11 -1.85
CA ALA A 986 -12.46 -2.56 -2.67
C ALA A 986 -12.76 -1.24 -3.38
N PHE A 987 -13.92 -0.61 -3.20
CA PHE A 987 -14.07 0.81 -3.61
C PHE A 987 -13.29 1.70 -2.69
N MET A 988 -12.02 1.95 -2.99
CA MET A 988 -11.10 2.53 -2.03
C MET A 988 -10.97 4.04 -2.29
N PRO A 989 -12.01 4.89 -2.24
CA PRO A 989 -12.01 6.18 -2.92
C PRO A 989 -10.84 7.02 -2.42
N PHE A 990 -10.76 7.06 -1.09
CA PHE A 990 -9.60 7.42 -0.35
C PHE A 990 -8.93 6.16 0.30
N GLY A 991 -9.60 4.97 0.40
CA GLY A 991 -9.04 3.61 0.68
C GLY A 991 -9.99 2.58 1.41
N LEU A 992 -9.48 1.54 2.13
CA LEU A 992 -10.22 0.72 3.18
C LEU A 992 -9.39 0.22 4.46
N GLY A 993 -9.99 -0.02 5.68
CA GLY A 993 -9.62 -0.22 7.16
C GLY A 993 -9.43 0.94 8.24
N PRO A 994 -8.73 0.84 9.37
CA PRO A 994 -8.64 2.04 10.28
C PRO A 994 -8.06 3.50 9.92
N ARG A 995 -7.43 3.89 8.78
CA ARG A 995 -6.76 5.22 8.53
C ARG A 995 -7.57 5.97 7.46
N ILE A 996 -8.82 6.32 7.73
CA ILE A 996 -9.50 7.22 6.78
C ILE A 996 -8.63 8.42 6.54
N CYS A 997 -8.43 8.73 5.25
CA CYS A 997 -8.20 10.06 4.77
C CYS A 997 -9.21 10.87 5.55
N VAL A 998 -8.69 11.54 6.56
CA VAL A 998 -9.52 11.98 7.68
C VAL A 998 -10.42 13.12 7.22
N GLY A 999 -9.95 13.85 6.21
CA GLY A 999 -10.72 14.64 5.28
C GLY A 999 -11.41 13.89 4.13
N LEU A 1000 -11.96 12.68 4.30
CA LEU A 1000 -12.92 12.14 3.32
C LEU A 1000 -14.20 12.98 3.35
N ASN A 1001 -14.72 13.35 4.54
CA ASN A 1001 -15.88 14.25 4.59
C ASN A 1001 -15.52 15.61 4.00
N PHE A 1002 -14.37 16.16 4.40
CA PHE A 1002 -13.76 17.35 3.82
C PHE A 1002 -13.74 17.33 2.28
N ALA A 1003 -13.13 16.31 1.67
CA ALA A 1003 -12.95 16.21 0.23
C ALA A 1003 -14.26 15.93 -0.52
N MET A 1004 -15.20 15.18 0.06
CA MET A 1004 -16.54 15.00 -0.53
C MET A 1004 -17.35 16.30 -0.48
N ILE A 1005 -17.31 17.03 0.64
CA ILE A 1005 -18.00 18.32 0.82
C ILE A 1005 -17.38 19.36 -0.13
N GLU A 1006 -16.05 19.50 -0.16
CA GLU A 1006 -15.36 20.41 -1.08
C GLU A 1006 -15.61 20.04 -2.55
N ALA A 1007 -15.56 18.75 -2.93
CA ALA A 1007 -15.84 18.33 -4.29
C ALA A 1007 -17.30 18.60 -4.72
N LYS A 1008 -18.25 18.41 -3.80
CA LYS A 1008 -19.67 18.74 -4.03
C LYS A 1008 -19.88 20.25 -4.17
N ILE A 1009 -19.30 21.07 -3.31
CA ILE A 1009 -19.36 22.54 -3.41
C ILE A 1009 -18.74 23.00 -4.73
N ALA A 1010 -17.51 22.56 -5.03
CA ALA A 1010 -16.77 22.91 -6.24
C ALA A 1010 -17.54 22.59 -7.51
N LEU A 1011 -18.04 21.35 -7.65
CA LEU A 1011 -18.80 20.96 -8.84
C LEU A 1011 -20.19 21.60 -8.91
N SER A 1012 -20.90 21.78 -7.80
CA SER A 1012 -22.21 22.46 -7.82
C SER A 1012 -22.10 23.85 -8.42
N MET A 1013 -21.15 24.64 -7.92
CA MET A 1013 -20.98 26.03 -8.34
C MET A 1013 -20.38 26.15 -9.75
N ILE A 1014 -19.66 25.13 -10.23
CA ILE A 1014 -19.30 25.04 -11.65
C ILE A 1014 -20.53 24.72 -12.50
N GLN A 1015 -21.36 23.74 -12.10
CA GLN A 1015 -22.55 23.34 -12.87
C GLN A 1015 -23.65 24.41 -12.91
N GLN A 1016 -23.75 25.27 -11.89
CA GLN A 1016 -24.64 26.45 -11.85
C GLN A 1016 -24.30 27.51 -12.90
N HIS A 1017 -23.03 27.59 -13.33
CA HIS A 1017 -22.52 28.73 -14.09
C HIS A 1017 -21.88 28.38 -15.44
N TYR A 1018 -21.44 27.14 -15.66
CA TYR A 1018 -20.72 26.74 -16.88
C TYR A 1018 -21.18 25.41 -17.46
N ASP A 1019 -21.19 25.38 -18.79
CA ASP A 1019 -21.19 24.19 -19.62
C ASP A 1019 -19.77 23.91 -20.15
N LEU A 1020 -19.33 22.65 -20.07
CA LEU A 1020 -17.93 22.24 -20.22
C LEU A 1020 -17.82 21.34 -21.46
N THR A 1021 -16.92 21.62 -22.40
CA THR A 1021 -16.63 20.74 -23.55
C THR A 1021 -15.14 20.42 -23.59
N LEU A 1022 -14.74 19.24 -24.07
CA LEU A 1022 -13.32 18.99 -24.36
C LEU A 1022 -12.91 19.79 -25.60
N THR A 1023 -11.72 20.40 -25.55
CA THR A 1023 -11.13 21.03 -26.75
C THR A 1023 -10.64 19.94 -27.72
N PRO A 1024 -10.66 20.19 -29.05
CA PRO A 1024 -9.98 19.32 -30.03
C PRO A 1024 -8.48 19.11 -29.78
N ASN A 1025 -7.85 19.97 -28.96
CA ASN A 1025 -6.43 19.89 -28.58
C ASN A 1025 -6.14 18.91 -27.42
N TYR A 1026 -7.14 18.28 -26.80
CA TYR A 1026 -6.96 17.47 -25.59
C TYR A 1026 -6.21 16.16 -25.86
N ILE A 1027 -5.21 15.85 -25.03
CA ILE A 1027 -4.39 14.63 -25.14
C ILE A 1027 -4.57 13.77 -23.90
N HIS A 1028 -5.30 12.65 -24.04
CA HIS A 1028 -5.56 11.72 -22.93
C HIS A 1028 -4.32 10.87 -22.59
N SER A 1029 -3.43 11.39 -21.73
CA SER A 1029 -2.25 10.67 -21.24
C SER A 1029 -2.19 10.70 -19.71
N PRO A 1030 -2.78 9.74 -18.99
CA PRO A 1030 -2.63 9.61 -17.54
C PRO A 1030 -1.20 9.13 -17.17
N ILE A 1031 -0.51 9.86 -16.29
CA ILE A 1031 0.84 9.51 -15.82
C ILE A 1031 0.89 9.24 -14.32
N LYS A 1032 1.64 8.21 -13.93
CA LYS A 1032 1.84 7.77 -12.55
C LYS A 1032 3.19 8.22 -11.99
N LEU A 1033 3.17 9.14 -11.03
CA LEU A 1033 4.36 9.61 -10.31
C LEU A 1033 4.32 9.14 -8.85
N LEU A 1034 3.75 10.00 -7.99
CA LEU A 1034 3.30 9.66 -6.64
C LEU A 1034 1.78 9.43 -6.63
N THR A 1035 1.05 10.32 -7.32
CA THR A 1035 -0.37 10.23 -7.71
C THR A 1035 -0.52 9.77 -9.18
N LEU A 1036 -1.75 9.44 -9.59
CA LEU A 1036 -2.17 9.53 -11.00
C LEU A 1036 -2.58 10.96 -11.32
N ARG A 1037 -2.11 11.49 -12.45
CA ARG A 1037 -2.50 12.82 -12.92
C ARG A 1037 -2.49 12.91 -14.44
N PRO A 1038 -3.25 13.84 -15.04
CA PRO A 1038 -3.12 14.09 -16.48
C PRO A 1038 -1.71 14.61 -16.78
N GLN A 1039 -0.98 13.97 -17.69
CA GLN A 1039 0.40 14.34 -18.01
C GLN A 1039 0.52 15.73 -18.65
N TYR A 1040 -0.53 16.16 -19.33
CA TYR A 1040 -0.62 17.40 -20.10
C TYR A 1040 -1.74 18.33 -19.59
N GLY A 1041 -2.33 18.06 -18.44
CA GLY A 1041 -3.54 18.75 -17.95
C GLY A 1041 -4.85 18.22 -18.58
N VAL A 1042 -5.95 18.89 -18.26
CA VAL A 1042 -7.28 18.69 -18.83
C VAL A 1042 -7.73 20.03 -19.43
N GLN A 1043 -7.62 20.15 -20.74
CA GLN A 1043 -8.11 21.31 -21.48
C GLN A 1043 -9.60 21.15 -21.79
N VAL A 1044 -10.40 22.12 -21.36
CA VAL A 1044 -11.82 22.24 -21.69
C VAL A 1044 -12.12 23.64 -22.24
N ILE A 1045 -13.16 23.76 -23.06
CA ILE A 1045 -13.78 25.04 -23.38
C ILE A 1045 -14.99 25.21 -22.45
N LEU A 1046 -14.99 26.31 -21.70
CA LEU A 1046 -16.12 26.73 -20.87
C LEU A 1046 -17.12 27.51 -21.73
N GLN A 1047 -18.41 27.36 -21.49
CA GLN A 1047 -19.46 28.25 -21.98
C GLN A 1047 -20.33 28.68 -20.79
N ALA A 1048 -20.56 29.98 -20.62
CA ALA A 1048 -21.43 30.51 -19.59
C ALA A 1048 -22.91 30.16 -19.85
N LEU A 1049 -23.68 30.05 -18.77
CA LEU A 1049 -25.10 29.69 -18.73
C LEU A 1049 -25.99 30.90 -18.38
#